data_AF-A0A6I2UTY6-F1
#
_entry.id   AF-A0A6I2UTY6-F1
#
_cell.length_a   1.000
_cell.length_b   1.000
_cell.length_c   1.000
_cell.angle_alpha   90.00
_cell.angle_beta   90.00
_cell.angle_gamma   90.00
#
_symmetry.space_group_name_H-M   'P 1'
#
loop_
_entity.id
_entity.type
_entity.pdbx_description
1 polymer ?
#
loop_
_entity_poly.entity_id
_entity_poly.type
_entity_poly.pdbx_seq_one_letter_code
_entity_poly.pdbx_strand_id
1 'polypeptide(L)'
;MQILYNIAAILVVVLIIPVFMVRSVREKGFVERIRQSLGFFPAHTLDRVEKKHCIWVHAASVGEIVATSPLIREFRKEFPKTPILVSVVTTSGYEMANRIIKDADSIIYFPLDLPFLAGHVLRRIHPRVFLPVETELWPNFLKTARQLHIPVMMVNGRISDRSVKQYRHLHSLLRDMIGTVTRFAMQSQIDADYIMRLGAPPELVTVTGNTKFDQTYTDVSPDEKQKIIEEMGLQENDGIFLAGSTHRGEEEFVLHAFRAVREKHPHARLVIAPRELLRTQEVLHLCRRAGFTVTTRTALQSHASQGEDIVILDTIGELGRVYSVGDVVYVGGSLIPHGGHNILEPAAHGKAILVGHYMFNFKDTHALFRNRDACITVRNEKELVREVVRLFDDPEHRHRMEAETLAIVAENKGASRKSAVILREMLDAYESCPENRQRARATQKIDNFQTYFIELVHSKQVDGICLHIIMAILYVFSKIYAQLVNLKLAGYRIGLFKHRKLSCYVISLGNVTVGGTGKTPTAQRLASDIRDMGYRVVILNRGYRAKWHGKIGIVSDGHRLHMSSAQAGDEAFMLAKHLPEVPVLIGAERAVTGQYAIDHFGAEVAILDDGYQHWQLERDMDILLVDAVNVFGNGYILPRGTLREPISHISRADVCLMTKVDQAAEGSCEYIRETVHKYNAQAQIVESIHQPRCFIPLADWYADIAGDGIDIGRMKGRKIMAVSAIGNPASFEQTLSDLGAVILESLRYPDHHDYNMQEMVDILHQAEAMGAEAIVITEKDAVKIPAEVIHAGYDIPVYVICVEVNFQQGEREFRTLLQQRLAERLGPRSCRQKE
;
A
#
# COMPACT_ATOMS: atom_id res chain seq x y z
N MET A 1 24.71 8.32 -2.67
CA MET A 1 23.82 9.08 -3.58
C MET A 1 22.36 9.03 -3.17
N GLN A 2 21.78 7.87 -2.87
CA GLN A 2 20.34 7.80 -2.52
C GLN A 2 19.95 8.53 -1.23
N ILE A 3 20.79 8.49 -0.19
CA ILE A 3 20.55 9.28 1.05
C ILE A 3 20.53 10.78 0.73
N LEU A 4 21.46 11.26 -0.10
CA LEU A 4 21.51 12.67 -0.53
C LEU A 4 20.27 13.05 -1.34
N TYR A 5 19.82 12.17 -2.24
CA TYR A 5 18.56 12.35 -2.96
C TYR A 5 17.37 12.48 -1.99
N ASN A 6 17.27 11.59 -0.99
CA ASN A 6 16.19 11.61 -0.02
C ASN A 6 16.19 12.88 0.85
N ILE A 7 17.37 13.29 1.33
CA ILE A 7 17.52 14.55 2.08
C ILE A 7 17.10 15.74 1.21
N ALA A 8 17.58 15.80 -0.04
CA ALA A 8 17.22 16.85 -0.97
C ALA A 8 15.72 16.86 -1.29
N ALA A 9 15.10 15.70 -1.53
CA ALA A 9 13.67 15.58 -1.82
C ALA A 9 12.81 16.06 -0.64
N ILE A 10 13.17 15.67 0.60
CA ILE A 10 12.48 16.13 1.81
C ILE A 10 12.64 17.65 1.97
N LEU A 11 13.86 18.17 1.83
CA LEU A 11 14.12 19.62 1.92
C LEU A 11 13.32 20.40 0.88
N VAL A 12 13.30 19.94 -0.37
CA VAL A 12 12.54 20.57 -1.46
C VAL A 12 11.05 20.58 -1.13
N VAL A 13 10.48 19.47 -0.67
CA VAL A 13 9.06 19.44 -0.27
C VAL A 13 8.78 20.43 0.85
N VAL A 14 9.62 20.46 1.91
CA VAL A 14 9.47 21.39 3.04
C VAL A 14 9.55 22.86 2.58
N LEU A 15 10.51 23.19 1.73
CA LEU A 15 10.70 24.55 1.22
C LEU A 15 9.56 25.01 0.30
N ILE A 16 8.88 24.07 -0.38
CA ILE A 16 7.78 24.38 -1.31
C ILE A 16 6.41 24.44 -0.59
N ILE A 17 6.31 24.04 0.69
CA ILE A 17 5.05 24.13 1.48
C ILE A 17 4.39 25.51 1.40
N PRO A 18 5.09 26.66 1.55
CA PRO A 18 4.45 27.98 1.44
C PRO A 18 3.83 28.21 0.05
N VAL A 19 4.48 27.73 -1.01
CA VAL A 19 3.94 27.79 -2.38
C VAL A 19 2.71 26.89 -2.52
N PHE A 20 2.74 25.70 -1.93
CA PHE A 20 1.56 24.81 -1.89
C PHE A 20 0.39 25.45 -1.15
N MET A 21 0.63 26.17 -0.05
CA MET A 21 -0.42 26.92 0.66
C MET A 21 -1.02 28.01 -0.23
N VAL A 22 -0.21 28.83 -0.92
CA VAL A 22 -0.73 29.86 -1.82
C VAL A 22 -1.53 29.25 -2.98
N ARG A 23 -1.02 28.18 -3.60
CA ARG A 23 -1.71 27.49 -4.70
C ARG A 23 -2.98 26.79 -4.25
N SER A 24 -3.04 26.28 -3.02
CA SER A 24 -4.25 25.64 -2.47
C SER A 24 -5.46 26.57 -2.41
N VAL A 25 -5.22 27.88 -2.27
CA VAL A 25 -6.26 28.91 -2.24
C VAL A 25 -6.58 29.43 -3.66
N ARG A 26 -5.60 29.45 -4.57
CA ARG A 26 -5.74 30.05 -5.90
C ARG A 26 -6.15 29.07 -7.01
N GLU A 27 -5.83 27.78 -6.87
CA GLU A 27 -5.99 26.79 -7.93
C GLU A 27 -7.02 25.72 -7.56
N LYS A 28 -8.08 25.62 -8.37
CA LYS A 28 -9.11 24.60 -8.22
C LYS A 28 -8.48 23.21 -8.41
N GLY A 29 -8.79 22.28 -7.50
CA GLY A 29 -8.30 20.88 -7.56
C GLY A 29 -6.88 20.67 -7.01
N PHE A 30 -6.15 21.72 -6.65
CA PHE A 30 -4.78 21.60 -6.13
C PHE A 30 -4.69 20.86 -4.79
N VAL A 31 -5.66 21.10 -3.89
CA VAL A 31 -5.73 20.41 -2.59
C VAL A 31 -5.88 18.90 -2.76
N GLU A 32 -6.78 18.49 -3.65
CA GLU A 32 -7.02 17.07 -3.93
C GLU A 32 -5.79 16.40 -4.53
N ARG A 33 -5.09 17.09 -5.43
CA ARG A 33 -3.80 16.66 -5.95
C ARG A 33 -2.78 16.41 -4.84
N ILE A 34 -2.54 17.38 -3.96
CA ILE A 34 -1.56 17.22 -2.87
C ILE A 34 -1.98 16.11 -1.92
N ARG A 35 -3.26 16.00 -1.59
CA ARG A 35 -3.80 14.96 -0.73
C ARG A 35 -3.53 13.55 -1.29
N GLN A 36 -3.84 13.32 -2.56
CA GLN A 36 -3.55 12.05 -3.23
C GLN A 36 -2.05 11.80 -3.38
N SER A 37 -1.26 12.82 -3.73
CA SER A 37 0.21 12.71 -3.82
C SER A 37 0.87 12.40 -2.47
N LEU A 38 0.22 12.71 -1.34
CA LEU A 38 0.62 12.30 0.01
C LEU A 38 0.08 10.92 0.42
N GLY A 39 -0.56 10.19 -0.50
CA GLY A 39 -1.08 8.84 -0.28
C GLY A 39 -2.51 8.76 0.28
N PHE A 40 -3.20 9.90 0.40
CA PHE A 40 -4.58 9.95 0.88
C PHE A 40 -5.55 9.98 -0.30
N PHE A 41 -6.08 8.82 -0.67
CA PHE A 41 -7.05 8.70 -1.77
C PHE A 41 -8.49 8.75 -1.25
N PRO A 42 -9.46 9.26 -2.05
CA PRO A 42 -10.88 9.11 -1.76
C PRO A 42 -11.26 7.62 -1.68
N ALA A 43 -12.23 7.29 -0.82
CA ALA A 43 -12.58 5.89 -0.49
C ALA A 43 -12.84 5.02 -1.74
N HIS A 44 -13.57 5.55 -2.73
CA HIS A 44 -13.96 4.79 -3.91
C HIS A 44 -12.95 4.78 -5.05
N THR A 45 -11.92 5.63 -4.99
CA THR A 45 -10.97 5.79 -6.11
C THR A 45 -10.12 4.53 -6.29
N LEU A 46 -9.79 3.83 -5.20
CA LEU A 46 -8.91 2.66 -5.25
C LEU A 46 -9.65 1.31 -5.22
N ASP A 47 -10.95 1.27 -4.92
CA ASP A 47 -11.73 0.02 -4.76
C ASP A 47 -11.59 -0.97 -5.93
N ARG A 48 -11.39 -0.46 -7.15
CA ARG A 48 -11.26 -1.27 -8.37
C ARG A 48 -9.84 -1.76 -8.66
N VAL A 49 -8.83 -1.24 -7.97
CA VAL A 49 -7.42 -1.50 -8.30
C VAL A 49 -6.58 -1.96 -7.09
N GLU A 50 -6.99 -1.60 -5.86
CA GLU A 50 -6.26 -1.92 -4.62
C GLU A 50 -6.13 -3.44 -4.42
N LYS A 51 -4.89 -3.95 -4.42
CA LYS A 51 -4.55 -5.38 -4.29
C LYS A 51 -5.23 -6.29 -5.34
N LYS A 52 -5.64 -5.73 -6.47
CA LYS A 52 -6.25 -6.48 -7.59
C LYS A 52 -5.28 -6.73 -8.75
N HIS A 53 -3.97 -6.64 -8.49
CA HIS A 53 -2.91 -6.92 -9.47
C HIS A 53 -3.13 -6.13 -10.77
N CYS A 54 -3.36 -4.82 -10.64
CA CYS A 54 -3.64 -3.96 -11.79
C CYS A 54 -2.40 -3.72 -12.66
N ILE A 55 -2.63 -3.35 -13.92
CA ILE A 55 -1.61 -2.74 -14.79
C ILE A 55 -1.56 -1.25 -14.42
N TRP A 56 -0.45 -0.79 -13.83
CA TRP A 56 -0.30 0.61 -13.44
C TRP A 56 0.54 1.37 -14.47
N VAL A 57 -0.10 2.28 -15.21
CA VAL A 57 0.55 3.19 -16.16
C VAL A 57 0.72 4.58 -15.55
N HIS A 58 1.91 5.17 -15.69
CA HIS A 58 2.22 6.50 -15.17
C HIS A 58 2.62 7.46 -16.29
N ALA A 59 1.89 8.57 -16.40
CA ALA A 59 2.13 9.66 -17.35
C ALA A 59 1.95 11.00 -16.64
N ALA A 60 3.03 11.76 -16.45
CA ALA A 60 3.08 12.95 -15.62
C ALA A 60 2.32 14.15 -16.20
N SER A 61 2.35 14.31 -17.53
CA SER A 61 1.87 15.50 -18.24
C SER A 61 0.72 15.22 -19.22
N VAL A 62 0.11 16.29 -19.74
CA VAL A 62 -0.92 16.19 -20.79
C VAL A 62 -0.39 15.47 -22.04
N GLY A 63 0.85 15.78 -22.46
CA GLY A 63 1.46 15.18 -23.64
C GLY A 63 1.69 13.67 -23.50
N GLU A 64 2.06 13.21 -22.31
CA GLU A 64 2.22 11.78 -22.01
C GLU A 64 0.87 11.07 -21.88
N ILE A 65 -0.16 11.74 -21.36
CA ILE A 65 -1.51 11.17 -21.29
C ILE A 65 -2.09 10.93 -22.68
N VAL A 66 -1.85 11.85 -23.62
CA VAL A 66 -2.19 11.65 -25.04
C VAL A 66 -1.47 10.44 -25.62
N ALA A 67 -0.19 10.25 -25.31
CA ALA A 67 0.58 9.07 -25.72
C ALA A 67 0.11 7.76 -25.04
N THR A 68 -0.44 7.87 -23.83
CA THR A 68 -0.88 6.74 -23.01
C THR A 68 -2.25 6.22 -23.45
N SER A 69 -3.15 7.09 -23.90
CA SER A 69 -4.50 6.71 -24.31
C SER A 69 -4.57 5.48 -25.25
N PRO A 70 -3.81 5.41 -26.37
CA PRO A 70 -3.83 4.23 -27.24
C PRO A 70 -3.18 2.99 -26.62
N LEU A 71 -2.18 3.15 -25.73
CA LEU A 71 -1.61 2.03 -24.96
C LEU A 71 -2.68 1.39 -24.07
N ILE A 72 -3.46 2.20 -23.34
CA ILE A 72 -4.51 1.69 -22.45
C ILE A 72 -5.56 0.89 -23.23
N ARG A 73 -5.94 1.34 -24.44
CA ARG A 73 -6.85 0.62 -25.32
C ARG A 73 -6.31 -0.76 -25.71
N GLU A 74 -5.06 -0.83 -26.16
CA GLU A 74 -4.43 -2.10 -26.52
C GLU A 74 -4.20 -3.00 -25.30
N PHE A 75 -3.85 -2.45 -24.14
CA PHE A 75 -3.75 -3.22 -22.90
C PHE A 75 -5.11 -3.76 -22.46
N ARG A 76 -6.20 -3.02 -22.61
CA ARG A 76 -7.55 -3.51 -22.31
C ARG A 76 -7.94 -4.68 -23.24
N LYS A 77 -7.56 -4.62 -24.52
CA LYS A 77 -7.78 -5.72 -25.48
C LYS A 77 -6.98 -6.97 -25.12
N GLU A 78 -5.69 -6.80 -24.78
CA GLU A 78 -4.81 -7.91 -24.41
C GLU A 78 -5.10 -8.49 -23.02
N PHE A 79 -5.56 -7.66 -22.08
CA PHE A 79 -5.86 -8.04 -20.70
C PHE A 79 -7.29 -7.65 -20.29
N PRO A 80 -8.35 -8.30 -20.85
CA PRO A 80 -9.73 -7.88 -20.61
C PRO A 80 -10.16 -7.90 -19.13
N LYS A 81 -9.59 -8.82 -18.34
CA LYS A 81 -9.94 -9.04 -16.93
C LYS A 81 -9.04 -8.32 -15.92
N THR A 82 -7.92 -7.73 -16.37
CA THR A 82 -6.97 -7.09 -15.47
C THR A 82 -7.35 -5.62 -15.28
N PRO A 83 -7.48 -5.13 -14.03
CA PRO A 83 -7.76 -3.72 -13.81
C PRO A 83 -6.61 -2.84 -14.31
N ILE A 84 -6.93 -1.65 -14.80
CA ILE A 84 -5.94 -0.68 -15.29
C ILE A 84 -6.01 0.59 -14.44
N LEU A 85 -4.87 0.96 -13.85
CA LEU A 85 -4.69 2.19 -13.09
C LEU A 85 -3.83 3.16 -13.91
N VAL A 86 -4.31 4.40 -14.05
CA VAL A 86 -3.53 5.49 -14.63
C VAL A 86 -3.18 6.51 -13.54
N SER A 87 -1.95 6.99 -13.54
CA SER A 87 -1.51 8.04 -12.61
C SER A 87 -0.87 9.21 -13.33
N VAL A 88 -1.09 10.41 -12.79
CA VAL A 88 -0.68 11.69 -13.36
C VAL A 88 -0.06 12.63 -12.32
N VAL A 89 0.74 13.60 -12.74
CA VAL A 89 1.32 14.60 -11.82
C VAL A 89 0.57 15.93 -11.92
N THR A 90 0.23 16.37 -13.13
CA THR A 90 -0.36 17.70 -13.38
C THR A 90 -1.89 17.69 -13.34
N THR A 91 -2.51 18.77 -12.86
CA THR A 91 -3.98 18.92 -12.84
C THR A 91 -4.59 18.84 -14.24
N SER A 92 -3.97 19.51 -15.22
CA SER A 92 -4.42 19.45 -16.62
C SER A 92 -4.26 18.04 -17.21
N GLY A 93 -3.22 17.30 -16.82
CA GLY A 93 -3.05 15.89 -17.19
C GLY A 93 -4.17 15.02 -16.60
N TYR A 94 -4.55 15.24 -15.34
CA TYR A 94 -5.66 14.53 -14.68
C TYR A 94 -7.00 14.77 -15.36
N GLU A 95 -7.31 16.03 -15.70
CA GLU A 95 -8.54 16.36 -16.44
C GLU A 95 -8.55 15.72 -17.83
N MET A 96 -7.41 15.77 -18.54
CA MET A 96 -7.27 15.14 -19.85
C MET A 96 -7.43 13.62 -19.77
N ALA A 97 -6.84 12.98 -18.75
CA ALA A 97 -6.92 11.54 -18.55
C ALA A 97 -8.38 11.09 -18.37
N ASN A 98 -9.14 11.78 -17.50
CA ASN A 98 -10.56 11.50 -17.27
C ASN A 98 -11.41 11.72 -18.53
N ARG A 99 -10.98 12.61 -19.42
CA ARG A 99 -11.68 12.90 -20.68
C ARG A 99 -11.45 11.84 -21.75
N ILE A 100 -10.20 11.43 -21.99
CA ILE A 100 -9.85 10.59 -23.15
C ILE A 100 -9.62 9.10 -22.81
N ILE A 101 -9.26 8.75 -21.58
CA ILE A 101 -8.95 7.38 -21.17
C ILE A 101 -10.17 6.78 -20.48
N LYS A 102 -11.12 6.28 -21.28
CA LYS A 102 -12.36 5.65 -20.76
C LYS A 102 -12.18 4.21 -20.27
N ASP A 103 -11.13 3.55 -20.75
CA ASP A 103 -10.87 2.13 -20.46
C ASP A 103 -10.05 1.91 -19.17
N ALA A 104 -9.69 2.97 -18.44
CA ALA A 104 -9.03 2.87 -17.14
C ALA A 104 -10.05 2.69 -16.01
N ASP A 105 -9.77 1.78 -15.07
CA ASP A 105 -10.64 1.51 -13.91
C ASP A 105 -10.50 2.57 -12.82
N SER A 106 -9.33 3.21 -12.75
CA SER A 106 -9.04 4.28 -11.81
C SER A 106 -7.98 5.23 -12.37
N ILE A 107 -8.13 6.52 -12.02
CA ILE A 107 -7.19 7.59 -12.35
C ILE A 107 -6.83 8.31 -11.06
N ILE A 108 -5.54 8.42 -10.74
CA ILE A 108 -5.04 9.03 -9.51
C ILE A 108 -3.94 10.07 -9.78
N TYR A 109 -3.66 10.93 -8.81
CA TYR A 109 -2.38 11.63 -8.79
C TYR A 109 -1.26 10.72 -8.30
N PHE A 110 -0.10 10.80 -8.93
CA PHE A 110 1.09 10.02 -8.58
C PHE A 110 1.62 10.46 -7.20
N PRO A 111 2.09 9.53 -6.35
CA PRO A 111 2.68 9.86 -5.06
C PRO A 111 3.96 10.68 -5.21
N LEU A 112 4.28 11.51 -4.21
CA LEU A 112 5.61 12.11 -4.13
C LEU A 112 6.67 11.03 -3.92
N ASP A 113 7.80 11.12 -4.62
CA ASP A 113 8.91 10.18 -4.53
C ASP A 113 9.75 10.37 -3.25
N LEU A 114 9.07 10.49 -2.12
CA LEU A 114 9.68 10.57 -0.79
C LEU A 114 9.94 9.16 -0.25
N PRO A 115 10.96 9.00 0.63
CA PRO A 115 11.15 7.76 1.35
C PRO A 115 9.86 7.41 2.12
N PHE A 116 9.53 6.11 2.18
CA PHE A 116 8.31 5.55 2.77
C PHE A 116 7.00 5.82 2.02
N LEU A 117 6.78 7.02 1.48
CA LEU A 117 5.52 7.39 0.84
C LEU A 117 5.30 6.67 -0.49
N ALA A 118 6.30 6.70 -1.38
CA ALA A 118 6.26 5.96 -2.64
C ALA A 118 6.02 4.46 -2.39
N GLY A 119 6.73 3.90 -1.41
CA GLY A 119 6.57 2.51 -1.00
C GLY A 119 5.22 2.21 -0.35
N HIS A 120 4.65 3.12 0.44
CA HIS A 120 3.32 2.95 1.03
C HIS A 120 2.24 2.83 -0.04
N VAL A 121 2.23 3.75 -1.01
CA VAL A 121 1.25 3.72 -2.10
C VAL A 121 1.46 2.48 -2.98
N LEU A 122 2.70 2.14 -3.28
CA LEU A 122 3.00 0.96 -4.10
C LEU A 122 2.60 -0.36 -3.41
N ARG A 123 2.84 -0.50 -2.09
CA ARG A 123 2.38 -1.66 -1.29
C ARG A 123 0.86 -1.72 -1.19
N ARG A 124 0.20 -0.56 -1.07
CA ARG A 124 -1.25 -0.48 -0.99
C ARG A 124 -1.90 -0.95 -2.28
N ILE A 125 -1.45 -0.43 -3.42
CA ILE A 125 -2.02 -0.75 -4.73
C ILE A 125 -1.59 -2.16 -5.17
N HIS A 126 -0.33 -2.53 -4.95
CA HIS A 126 0.27 -3.82 -5.30
C HIS A 126 -0.02 -4.22 -6.76
N PRO A 127 0.48 -3.42 -7.74
CA PRO A 127 0.23 -3.67 -9.16
C PRO A 127 0.95 -4.93 -9.65
N ARG A 128 0.39 -5.56 -10.70
CA ARG A 128 1.04 -6.66 -11.44
C ARG A 128 2.29 -6.20 -12.18
N VAL A 129 2.27 -4.95 -12.65
CA VAL A 129 3.35 -4.32 -13.41
C VAL A 129 3.24 -2.80 -13.31
N PHE A 130 4.38 -2.13 -13.29
CA PHE A 130 4.46 -0.67 -13.36
C PHE A 130 5.04 -0.21 -14.70
N LEU A 131 4.36 0.73 -15.36
CA LEU A 131 4.66 1.20 -16.71
C LEU A 131 4.88 2.72 -16.72
N PRO A 132 6.11 3.21 -16.47
CA PRO A 132 6.43 4.62 -16.65
C PRO A 132 6.45 4.99 -18.14
N VAL A 133 5.77 6.07 -18.48
CA VAL A 133 5.69 6.62 -19.84
C VAL A 133 6.82 7.63 -20.05
N GLU A 134 7.46 7.62 -21.22
CA GLU A 134 8.59 8.49 -21.55
C GLU A 134 9.76 8.33 -20.55
N THR A 135 10.19 9.37 -19.80
CA THR A 135 11.35 9.31 -18.86
C THR A 135 10.96 9.61 -17.41
N GLU A 136 9.87 9.00 -16.95
CA GLU A 136 9.41 9.10 -15.56
C GLU A 136 10.09 8.07 -14.64
N LEU A 137 11.41 8.23 -14.46
CA LEU A 137 12.24 7.37 -13.59
C LEU A 137 12.33 7.95 -12.17
N TRP A 138 11.63 7.34 -11.22
CA TRP A 138 11.54 7.78 -9.82
C TRP A 138 12.35 6.87 -8.88
N PRO A 139 13.47 7.34 -8.30
CA PRO A 139 14.41 6.49 -7.55
C PRO A 139 13.81 5.69 -6.40
N ASN A 140 13.00 6.30 -5.53
CA ASN A 140 12.46 5.60 -4.37
C ASN A 140 11.34 4.65 -4.78
N PHE A 141 10.50 5.06 -5.73
CA PHE A 141 9.43 4.25 -6.29
C PHE A 141 9.98 3.00 -6.99
N LEU A 142 10.94 3.15 -7.90
CA LEU A 142 11.55 2.04 -8.63
C LEU A 142 12.30 1.09 -7.69
N LYS A 143 13.07 1.62 -6.73
CA LYS A 143 13.70 0.79 -5.72
C LYS A 143 12.68 -0.05 -4.96
N THR A 144 11.56 0.56 -4.57
CA THR A 144 10.50 -0.17 -3.86
C THR A 144 9.82 -1.19 -4.77
N ALA A 145 9.61 -0.87 -6.05
CA ALA A 145 9.09 -1.83 -7.03
C ALA A 145 9.98 -3.06 -7.14
N ARG A 146 11.31 -2.88 -7.20
CA ARG A 146 12.27 -3.98 -7.18
C ARG A 146 12.17 -4.81 -5.89
N GLN A 147 12.11 -4.15 -4.73
CA GLN A 147 12.00 -4.83 -3.43
C GLN A 147 10.70 -5.63 -3.31
N LEU A 148 9.62 -5.15 -3.90
CA LEU A 148 8.32 -5.81 -3.94
C LEU A 148 8.18 -6.81 -5.10
N HIS A 149 9.24 -7.02 -5.89
CA HIS A 149 9.22 -7.90 -7.06
C HIS A 149 8.10 -7.54 -8.05
N ILE A 150 7.91 -6.24 -8.27
CA ILE A 150 6.99 -5.72 -9.28
C ILE A 150 7.81 -5.46 -10.55
N PRO A 151 7.53 -6.14 -11.67
CA PRO A 151 8.23 -5.88 -12.93
C PRO A 151 7.92 -4.47 -13.44
N VAL A 152 8.91 -3.84 -14.07
CA VAL A 152 8.81 -2.47 -14.58
C VAL A 152 9.16 -2.45 -16.07
N MET A 153 8.24 -1.95 -16.89
CA MET A 153 8.49 -1.75 -18.33
C MET A 153 8.30 -0.29 -18.70
N MET A 154 9.37 0.37 -19.16
CA MET A 154 9.26 1.71 -19.72
C MET A 154 8.54 1.63 -21.07
N VAL A 155 7.52 2.47 -21.26
CA VAL A 155 6.69 2.51 -22.48
C VAL A 155 6.79 3.86 -23.15
N ASN A 156 6.79 3.87 -24.49
CA ASN A 156 6.95 5.08 -25.28
C ASN A 156 8.18 5.91 -24.81
N GLY A 157 9.27 5.23 -24.45
CA GLY A 157 10.46 5.80 -23.81
C GLY A 157 11.16 6.82 -24.71
N ARG A 158 11.55 7.96 -24.12
CA ARG A 158 12.18 9.07 -24.85
C ARG A 158 13.22 9.80 -23.99
N ILE A 159 14.47 9.83 -24.42
CA ILE A 159 15.55 10.47 -23.66
C ILE A 159 16.25 11.53 -24.51
N SER A 160 16.45 12.72 -23.95
CA SER A 160 17.20 13.78 -24.62
C SER A 160 18.72 13.67 -24.38
N ASP A 161 19.55 14.13 -25.32
CA ASP A 161 21.01 14.22 -25.15
C ASP A 161 21.40 15.07 -23.91
N ARG A 162 20.61 16.11 -23.60
CA ARG A 162 20.78 16.91 -22.39
C ARG A 162 20.58 16.06 -21.13
N SER A 163 19.55 15.24 -21.10
CA SER A 163 19.28 14.30 -20.01
C SER A 163 20.44 13.31 -19.86
N VAL A 164 20.97 12.78 -20.96
CA VAL A 164 22.12 11.85 -20.94
C VAL A 164 23.32 12.49 -20.24
N LYS A 165 23.67 13.73 -20.59
CA LYS A 165 24.78 14.49 -19.99
C LYS A 165 24.57 14.74 -18.50
N GLN A 166 23.35 15.08 -18.08
CA GLN A 166 23.03 15.35 -16.68
C GLN A 166 23.03 14.07 -15.82
N TYR A 167 22.38 13.00 -16.31
CA TYR A 167 22.29 11.73 -15.60
C TYR A 167 23.63 11.03 -15.43
N ARG A 168 24.60 11.30 -16.33
CA ARG A 168 25.96 10.77 -16.21
C ARG A 168 26.63 11.11 -14.88
N HIS A 169 26.25 12.19 -14.19
CA HIS A 169 26.84 12.52 -12.88
C HIS A 169 26.23 11.74 -11.70
N LEU A 170 25.09 11.05 -11.91
CA LEU A 170 24.31 10.36 -10.88
C LEU A 170 24.53 8.83 -10.86
N HIS A 171 25.72 8.37 -11.26
CA HIS A 171 26.08 6.98 -11.56
C HIS A 171 25.36 5.88 -10.74
N SER A 172 25.51 5.88 -9.41
CA SER A 172 24.94 4.82 -8.56
C SER A 172 23.39 4.85 -8.55
N LEU A 173 22.79 6.03 -8.49
CA LEU A 173 21.33 6.18 -8.49
C LEU A 173 20.74 5.79 -9.85
N LEU A 174 21.40 6.21 -10.93
CA LEU A 174 21.01 5.89 -12.29
C LEU A 174 21.10 4.38 -12.57
N ARG A 175 22.21 3.74 -12.16
CA ARG A 175 22.39 2.29 -12.28
C ARG A 175 21.28 1.53 -11.57
N ASP A 176 20.91 1.96 -10.37
CA ASP A 176 19.81 1.36 -9.61
C ASP A 176 18.46 1.57 -10.29
N MET A 177 18.17 2.74 -10.85
CA MET A 177 16.92 2.96 -11.58
C MET A 177 16.85 2.09 -12.84
N ILE A 178 17.88 2.15 -13.69
CA ILE A 178 17.94 1.42 -14.97
C ILE A 178 17.88 -0.09 -14.74
N GLY A 179 18.64 -0.61 -13.78
CA GLY A 179 18.62 -2.05 -13.47
C GLY A 179 17.29 -2.57 -12.91
N THR A 180 16.33 -1.68 -12.61
CA THR A 180 14.98 -2.08 -12.14
C THR A 180 14.05 -2.35 -13.32
N VAL A 181 14.28 -1.67 -14.44
CA VAL A 181 13.43 -1.76 -15.61
C VAL A 181 13.79 -3.04 -16.37
N THR A 182 12.81 -3.92 -16.53
CA THR A 182 12.97 -5.24 -17.15
C THR A 182 12.82 -5.19 -18.67
N ARG A 183 12.13 -4.18 -19.21
CA ARG A 183 12.00 -3.90 -20.65
C ARG A 183 11.90 -2.41 -20.93
N PHE A 184 12.55 -1.96 -22.02
CA PHE A 184 12.52 -0.58 -22.50
C PHE A 184 11.90 -0.54 -23.91
N ALA A 185 10.66 -0.10 -24.03
CA ALA A 185 10.00 0.16 -25.31
C ALA A 185 10.19 1.62 -25.71
N MET A 186 11.11 1.85 -26.66
CA MET A 186 11.61 3.18 -27.03
C MET A 186 10.93 3.75 -28.29
N GLN A 187 10.81 5.08 -28.35
CA GLN A 187 10.17 5.78 -29.48
C GLN A 187 10.97 5.68 -30.79
N SER A 188 12.29 5.82 -30.71
CA SER A 188 13.17 5.84 -31.88
C SER A 188 14.49 5.11 -31.61
N GLN A 189 15.26 4.84 -32.67
CA GLN A 189 16.60 4.29 -32.53
C GLN A 189 17.52 5.21 -31.73
N ILE A 190 17.40 6.53 -31.90
CA ILE A 190 18.20 7.52 -31.16
C ILE A 190 17.91 7.43 -29.65
N ASP A 191 16.64 7.27 -29.27
CA ASP A 191 16.27 7.11 -27.86
C ASP A 191 16.79 5.79 -27.28
N ALA A 192 16.75 4.70 -28.07
CA ALA A 192 17.34 3.42 -27.71
C ALA A 192 18.85 3.54 -27.47
N ASP A 193 19.57 4.23 -28.35
CA ASP A 193 21.01 4.45 -28.21
C ASP A 193 21.32 5.28 -26.94
N TYR A 194 20.48 6.28 -26.62
CA TYR A 194 20.65 7.08 -25.41
C TYR A 194 20.42 6.30 -24.12
N ILE A 195 19.38 5.46 -24.04
CA ILE A 195 19.16 4.65 -22.83
C ILE A 195 20.25 3.57 -22.68
N MET A 196 20.73 2.99 -23.77
CA MET A 196 21.86 2.05 -23.74
C MET A 196 23.13 2.72 -23.24
N ARG A 197 23.43 3.94 -23.70
CA ARG A 197 24.55 4.76 -23.18
C ARG A 197 24.43 5.11 -21.71
N LEU A 198 23.22 5.15 -21.16
CA LEU A 198 22.98 5.36 -19.73
C LEU A 198 23.13 4.07 -18.91
N GLY A 199 23.23 2.91 -19.54
CA GLY A 199 23.53 1.62 -18.92
C GLY A 199 22.43 0.56 -19.07
N ALA A 200 21.42 0.78 -19.92
CA ALA A 200 20.43 -0.27 -20.20
C ALA A 200 21.06 -1.39 -21.05
N PRO A 201 20.85 -2.67 -20.70
CA PRO A 201 21.33 -3.79 -21.50
C PRO A 201 20.63 -3.84 -22.87
N PRO A 202 21.36 -4.00 -24.00
CA PRO A 202 20.78 -4.00 -25.34
C PRO A 202 19.63 -5.00 -25.53
N GLU A 203 19.72 -6.18 -24.91
CA GLU A 203 18.72 -7.25 -24.99
C GLU A 203 17.37 -6.90 -24.32
N LEU A 204 17.33 -5.86 -23.49
CA LEU A 204 16.11 -5.37 -22.84
C LEU A 204 15.49 -4.18 -23.59
N VAL A 205 16.14 -3.67 -24.63
CA VAL A 205 15.74 -2.45 -25.35
C VAL A 205 15.14 -2.81 -26.71
N THR A 206 13.91 -2.36 -26.95
CA THR A 206 13.19 -2.56 -28.21
C THR A 206 12.62 -1.24 -28.71
N VAL A 207 12.84 -0.92 -29.99
CA VAL A 207 12.21 0.26 -30.62
C VAL A 207 10.79 -0.11 -31.03
N THR A 208 9.79 0.48 -30.38
CA THR A 208 8.38 0.24 -30.67
C THR A 208 7.78 1.28 -31.62
N GLY A 209 8.34 2.49 -31.63
CA GLY A 209 7.75 3.65 -32.28
C GLY A 209 7.03 4.57 -31.28
N ASN A 210 6.49 5.68 -31.78
CA ASN A 210 5.83 6.68 -30.96
C ASN A 210 4.31 6.45 -30.90
N THR A 211 3.78 6.20 -29.71
CA THR A 211 2.36 5.86 -29.51
C THR A 211 1.41 7.01 -29.82
N LYS A 212 1.90 8.26 -29.91
CA LYS A 212 1.08 9.43 -30.29
C LYS A 212 0.49 9.29 -31.70
N PHE A 213 1.03 8.45 -32.57
CA PHE A 213 0.48 8.19 -33.91
C PHE A 213 -0.68 7.18 -33.91
N ASP A 214 -0.90 6.46 -32.81
CA ASP A 214 -1.95 5.43 -32.66
C ASP A 214 -3.26 5.98 -32.10
N GLN A 215 -3.45 7.30 -32.11
CA GLN A 215 -4.65 7.93 -31.60
C GLN A 215 -5.87 7.47 -32.42
N THR A 216 -6.75 6.73 -31.77
CA THR A 216 -7.98 6.17 -32.37
C THR A 216 -9.25 6.88 -31.87
N TYR A 217 -9.12 7.93 -31.03
CA TYR A 217 -10.28 8.71 -30.57
C TYR A 217 -10.78 9.70 -31.63
N THR A 218 -9.96 9.93 -32.66
CA THR A 218 -10.30 10.73 -33.83
C THR A 218 -10.90 9.88 -34.94
N ASP A 219 -10.88 8.55 -34.89
CA ASP A 219 -11.39 7.72 -35.98
C ASP A 219 -12.86 8.03 -36.27
N VAL A 220 -13.17 8.31 -37.55
CA VAL A 220 -14.51 8.66 -38.03
C VAL A 220 -14.80 7.80 -39.25
N SER A 221 -15.90 7.04 -39.21
CA SER A 221 -16.37 6.27 -40.38
C SER A 221 -16.92 7.19 -41.48
N PRO A 222 -16.98 6.75 -42.75
CA PRO A 222 -17.57 7.56 -43.82
C PRO A 222 -19.00 8.04 -43.52
N ASP A 223 -19.84 7.17 -42.96
CA ASP A 223 -21.23 7.51 -42.57
C ASP A 223 -21.25 8.55 -41.45
N GLU A 224 -20.33 8.42 -40.49
CA GLU A 224 -20.22 9.37 -39.39
C GLU A 224 -19.68 10.73 -39.85
N LYS A 225 -18.75 10.75 -40.82
CA LYS A 225 -18.29 11.99 -41.45
C LYS A 225 -19.47 12.70 -42.13
N GLN A 226 -20.25 11.96 -42.91
CA GLN A 226 -21.42 12.49 -43.61
C GLN A 226 -22.45 13.06 -42.62
N LYS A 227 -22.69 12.35 -41.51
CA LYS A 227 -23.55 12.83 -40.42
C LYS A 227 -23.03 14.12 -39.79
N ILE A 228 -21.73 14.26 -39.55
CA ILE A 228 -21.15 15.52 -39.02
C ILE A 228 -21.39 16.67 -40.00
N ILE A 229 -21.21 16.45 -41.31
CA ILE A 229 -21.48 17.47 -42.35
C ILE A 229 -22.95 17.90 -42.32
N GLU A 230 -23.88 16.95 -42.25
CA GLU A 230 -25.32 17.19 -42.16
C GLU A 230 -25.71 17.98 -40.91
N GLU A 231 -25.31 17.50 -39.74
CA GLU A 231 -25.67 18.13 -38.47
C GLU A 231 -25.00 19.51 -38.28
N MET A 232 -23.92 19.80 -38.99
CA MET A 232 -23.27 21.12 -38.98
C MET A 232 -23.76 22.02 -40.11
N GLY A 233 -24.69 21.57 -40.96
CA GLY A 233 -25.20 22.38 -42.08
C GLY A 233 -24.15 22.67 -43.15
N LEU A 234 -23.13 21.82 -43.26
CA LEU A 234 -22.00 22.00 -44.18
C LEU A 234 -22.23 21.29 -45.52
N GLN A 235 -23.47 20.95 -45.86
CA GLN A 235 -23.80 20.33 -47.16
C GLN A 235 -23.64 21.32 -48.32
N GLU A 236 -23.50 20.80 -49.54
CA GLU A 236 -23.42 21.59 -50.79
C GLU A 236 -22.40 22.75 -50.70
N ASN A 237 -21.14 22.41 -50.42
CA ASN A 237 -20.05 23.36 -50.25
C ASN A 237 -18.96 23.22 -51.33
N ASP A 238 -18.23 24.30 -51.59
CA ASP A 238 -17.05 24.34 -52.48
C ASP A 238 -15.73 24.05 -51.73
N GLY A 239 -15.83 23.43 -50.56
CA GLY A 239 -14.74 23.12 -49.65
C GLY A 239 -14.92 23.74 -48.26
N ILE A 240 -14.37 23.06 -47.26
CA ILE A 240 -14.47 23.43 -45.85
C ILE A 240 -13.07 23.84 -45.35
N PHE A 241 -12.93 25.11 -44.98
CA PHE A 241 -11.78 25.60 -44.23
C PHE A 241 -12.04 25.36 -42.75
N LEU A 242 -11.13 24.69 -42.04
CA LEU A 242 -11.28 24.41 -40.61
C LEU A 242 -10.10 25.00 -39.82
N ALA A 243 -10.39 25.93 -38.93
CA ALA A 243 -9.42 26.53 -38.02
C ALA A 243 -9.60 25.95 -36.61
N GLY A 244 -8.71 25.04 -36.22
CA GLY A 244 -8.80 24.29 -34.98
C GLY A 244 -7.90 24.83 -33.88
N SER A 245 -8.40 24.89 -32.64
CA SER A 245 -7.68 25.38 -31.46
C SER A 245 -7.14 26.81 -31.60
N THR A 246 -7.96 27.72 -32.16
CA THR A 246 -7.58 29.12 -32.35
C THR A 246 -7.48 29.88 -31.03
N HIS A 247 -6.61 30.88 -31.01
CA HIS A 247 -6.42 31.80 -29.88
C HIS A 247 -6.66 33.26 -30.28
N ARG A 248 -6.79 34.12 -29.26
CA ARG A 248 -7.03 35.55 -29.45
C ARG A 248 -5.96 36.16 -30.37
N GLY A 249 -6.42 36.80 -31.42
CA GLY A 249 -5.59 37.43 -32.45
C GLY A 249 -5.41 36.58 -33.70
N GLU A 250 -5.63 35.26 -33.64
CA GLU A 250 -5.58 34.39 -34.83
C GLU A 250 -6.91 34.35 -35.57
N GLU A 251 -8.04 34.53 -34.88
CA GLU A 251 -9.37 34.44 -35.51
C GLU A 251 -9.58 35.51 -36.59
N GLU A 252 -9.01 36.71 -36.42
CA GLU A 252 -9.06 37.76 -37.45
C GLU A 252 -8.29 37.35 -38.72
N PHE A 253 -7.11 36.72 -38.57
CA PHE A 253 -6.33 36.22 -39.70
C PHE A 253 -7.05 35.09 -40.45
N VAL A 254 -7.70 34.20 -39.71
CA VAL A 254 -8.53 33.13 -40.27
C VAL A 254 -9.71 33.71 -41.06
N LEU A 255 -10.39 34.73 -40.53
CA LEU A 255 -11.51 35.39 -41.21
C LEU A 255 -11.07 36.11 -42.50
N HIS A 256 -9.90 36.74 -42.50
CA HIS A 256 -9.35 37.35 -43.71
C HIS A 256 -8.97 36.32 -44.78
N ALA A 257 -8.39 35.18 -44.38
CA ALA A 257 -8.12 34.07 -45.29
C ALA A 257 -9.43 33.49 -45.85
N PHE A 258 -10.45 33.29 -45.01
CA PHE A 258 -11.75 32.81 -45.45
C PHE A 258 -12.46 33.76 -46.43
N ARG A 259 -12.38 35.07 -46.19
CA ARG A 259 -12.90 36.07 -47.14
C ARG A 259 -12.24 35.94 -48.51
N ALA A 260 -10.92 35.82 -48.56
CA ALA A 260 -10.19 35.66 -49.82
C ALA A 260 -10.54 34.34 -50.55
N VAL A 261 -10.81 33.26 -49.81
CA VAL A 261 -11.33 32.01 -50.40
C VAL A 261 -12.71 32.25 -51.01
N ARG A 262 -13.62 32.90 -50.28
CA ARG A 262 -15.00 33.19 -50.70
C ARG A 262 -15.12 34.08 -51.93
N GLU A 263 -14.10 34.87 -52.25
CA GLU A 263 -14.06 35.64 -53.51
C GLU A 263 -14.01 34.75 -54.76
N LYS A 264 -13.44 33.55 -54.65
CA LYS A 264 -13.33 32.58 -55.74
C LYS A 264 -14.21 31.34 -55.58
N HIS A 265 -14.53 30.96 -54.35
CA HIS A 265 -15.32 29.79 -53.98
C HIS A 265 -16.53 30.24 -53.14
N PRO A 266 -17.61 30.74 -53.78
CA PRO A 266 -18.71 31.41 -53.08
C PRO A 266 -19.47 30.51 -52.11
N HIS A 267 -19.43 29.19 -52.26
CA HIS A 267 -20.08 28.25 -51.33
C HIS A 267 -19.10 27.61 -50.34
N ALA A 268 -17.87 28.10 -50.24
CA ALA A 268 -16.93 27.64 -49.21
C ALA A 268 -17.48 27.92 -47.80
N ARG A 269 -17.20 26.99 -46.87
CA ARG A 269 -17.64 27.07 -45.46
C ARG A 269 -16.45 27.16 -44.52
N LEU A 270 -16.64 27.79 -43.37
CA LEU A 270 -15.61 27.88 -42.32
C LEU A 270 -16.09 27.24 -41.03
N VAL A 271 -15.25 26.39 -40.44
CA VAL A 271 -15.42 25.90 -39.07
C VAL A 271 -14.33 26.51 -38.19
N ILE A 272 -14.70 27.20 -37.13
CA ILE A 272 -13.75 27.73 -36.13
C ILE A 272 -13.96 26.98 -34.82
N ALA A 273 -12.89 26.40 -34.28
CA ALA A 273 -12.89 25.80 -32.95
C ALA A 273 -11.95 26.57 -32.01
N PRO A 274 -12.47 27.55 -31.23
CA PRO A 274 -11.67 28.30 -30.27
C PRO A 274 -11.10 27.39 -29.19
N ARG A 275 -9.85 27.63 -28.78
CA ARG A 275 -9.24 26.88 -27.67
C ARG A 275 -9.96 27.11 -26.34
N GLU A 276 -10.45 28.32 -26.12
CA GLU A 276 -11.18 28.73 -24.93
C GLU A 276 -12.67 28.96 -25.25
N LEU A 277 -13.54 28.02 -24.86
CA LEU A 277 -14.97 28.08 -25.18
C LEU A 277 -15.70 29.29 -24.58
N LEU A 278 -15.18 29.88 -23.49
CA LEU A 278 -15.72 31.11 -22.91
C LEU A 278 -15.67 32.29 -23.89
N ARG A 279 -14.82 32.23 -24.93
CA ARG A 279 -14.69 33.25 -25.97
C ARG A 279 -15.65 33.07 -27.15
N THR A 280 -16.55 32.09 -27.11
CA THR A 280 -17.49 31.82 -28.22
C THR A 280 -18.27 33.08 -28.64
N GLN A 281 -18.75 33.88 -27.68
CA GLN A 281 -19.48 35.12 -27.97
C GLN A 281 -18.60 36.22 -28.60
N GLU A 282 -17.34 36.31 -28.18
CA GLU A 282 -16.36 37.22 -28.78
C GLU A 282 -16.11 36.83 -30.25
N VAL A 283 -15.90 35.54 -30.52
CA VAL A 283 -15.66 35.02 -31.88
C VAL A 283 -16.90 35.18 -32.76
N LEU A 284 -18.11 34.94 -32.23
CA LEU A 284 -19.37 35.23 -32.92
C LEU A 284 -19.45 36.68 -33.36
N HIS A 285 -19.10 37.61 -32.46
CA HIS A 285 -19.10 39.04 -32.78
C HIS A 285 -18.07 39.39 -33.85
N LEU A 286 -16.86 38.83 -33.79
CA LEU A 286 -15.83 39.01 -34.82
C LEU A 286 -16.30 38.53 -36.19
N CYS A 287 -16.93 37.36 -36.26
CA CYS A 287 -17.48 36.80 -37.50
C CYS A 287 -18.56 37.70 -38.11
N ARG A 288 -19.53 38.17 -37.28
CA ARG A 288 -20.60 39.08 -37.73
C ARG A 288 -20.05 40.43 -38.17
N ARG A 289 -19.07 40.98 -37.45
CA ARG A 289 -18.39 42.23 -37.81
C ARG A 289 -17.62 42.10 -39.13
N ALA A 290 -17.12 40.91 -39.44
CA ALA A 290 -16.51 40.59 -40.72
C ALA A 290 -17.54 40.38 -41.86
N GLY A 291 -18.84 40.46 -41.59
CA GLY A 291 -19.92 40.41 -42.59
C GLY A 291 -20.41 39.00 -42.93
N PHE A 292 -20.07 37.99 -42.13
CA PHE A 292 -20.47 36.60 -42.37
C PHE A 292 -21.68 36.19 -41.52
N THR A 293 -22.51 35.31 -42.08
CA THR A 293 -23.51 34.58 -41.29
C THR A 293 -22.82 33.52 -40.44
N VAL A 294 -23.19 33.42 -39.16
CA VAL A 294 -22.50 32.55 -38.21
C VAL A 294 -23.48 31.93 -37.22
N THR A 295 -23.28 30.64 -36.96
CA THR A 295 -24.00 29.86 -35.95
C THR A 295 -23.01 29.09 -35.06
N THR A 296 -23.51 28.47 -33.99
CA THR A 296 -22.70 27.59 -33.14
C THR A 296 -23.16 26.15 -33.24
N ARG A 297 -22.24 25.21 -32.97
CA ARG A 297 -22.55 23.78 -32.94
C ARG A 297 -23.73 23.45 -32.02
N THR A 298 -23.77 24.08 -30.85
CA THR A 298 -24.87 23.89 -29.88
C THR A 298 -26.21 24.42 -30.41
N ALA A 299 -26.22 25.54 -31.14
CA ALA A 299 -27.46 26.08 -31.72
C ALA A 299 -28.05 25.15 -32.79
N LEU A 300 -27.18 24.52 -33.60
CA LEU A 300 -27.55 23.56 -34.65
C LEU A 300 -28.11 22.23 -34.13
N GLN A 301 -27.96 21.93 -32.84
CA GLN A 301 -28.63 20.77 -32.21
C GLN A 301 -30.12 21.02 -31.99
N SER A 302 -30.54 22.28 -31.88
CA SER A 302 -31.92 22.68 -31.55
C SER A 302 -32.68 23.23 -32.76
N HIS A 303 -31.98 23.75 -33.76
CA HIS A 303 -32.56 24.36 -34.94
C HIS A 303 -31.84 23.85 -36.19
N ALA A 304 -32.59 23.61 -37.27
CA ALA A 304 -31.99 23.26 -38.55
C ALA A 304 -31.10 24.42 -39.05
N SER A 305 -29.95 24.06 -39.63
CA SER A 305 -29.08 25.05 -40.27
C SER A 305 -29.81 25.78 -41.40
N GLN A 306 -29.54 27.08 -41.52
CA GLN A 306 -30.01 27.89 -42.65
C GLN A 306 -28.93 28.08 -43.73
N GLY A 307 -27.88 27.25 -43.69
CA GLY A 307 -26.73 27.37 -44.59
C GLY A 307 -25.83 28.55 -44.23
N GLU A 308 -25.46 28.69 -42.96
CA GLU A 308 -24.57 29.73 -42.45
C GLU A 308 -23.14 29.60 -43.01
N ASP A 309 -22.46 30.73 -43.24
CA ASP A 309 -21.10 30.74 -43.79
C ASP A 309 -20.08 30.13 -42.81
N ILE A 310 -20.29 30.35 -41.50
CA ILE A 310 -19.37 29.98 -40.43
C ILE A 310 -20.08 29.18 -39.33
N VAL A 311 -19.47 28.07 -38.91
CA VAL A 311 -19.90 27.31 -37.73
C VAL A 311 -18.82 27.38 -36.65
N ILE A 312 -19.18 27.85 -35.46
CA ILE A 312 -18.29 27.85 -34.31
C ILE A 312 -18.51 26.58 -33.48
N LEU A 313 -17.44 25.79 -33.30
CA LEU A 313 -17.45 24.60 -32.47
C LEU A 313 -17.36 25.01 -30.98
N ASP A 314 -18.51 25.16 -30.33
CA ASP A 314 -18.66 25.55 -28.93
C ASP A 314 -18.80 24.36 -27.96
N THR A 315 -18.52 23.14 -28.43
CA THR A 315 -18.63 21.89 -27.68
C THR A 315 -17.25 21.32 -27.29
N ILE A 316 -17.20 20.61 -26.15
CA ILE A 316 -15.98 20.00 -25.62
C ILE A 316 -15.85 18.56 -26.15
N GLY A 317 -14.80 18.28 -26.91
CA GLY A 317 -14.37 16.88 -27.20
C GLY A 317 -14.61 16.41 -28.61
N GLU A 318 -15.19 17.25 -29.46
CA GLU A 318 -15.56 16.87 -30.81
C GLU A 318 -14.51 17.26 -31.85
N LEU A 319 -13.63 18.24 -31.57
CA LEU A 319 -12.67 18.79 -32.54
C LEU A 319 -11.85 17.72 -33.27
N GLY A 320 -11.33 16.74 -32.53
CA GLY A 320 -10.55 15.64 -33.11
C GLY A 320 -11.29 14.94 -34.25
N ARG A 321 -12.60 14.70 -34.09
CA ARG A 321 -13.48 14.07 -35.10
C ARG A 321 -13.94 15.06 -36.16
N VAL A 322 -14.16 16.33 -35.79
CA VAL A 322 -14.56 17.40 -36.71
C VAL A 322 -13.44 17.72 -37.72
N TYR A 323 -12.17 17.47 -37.39
CA TYR A 323 -11.10 17.56 -38.39
C TYR A 323 -11.36 16.70 -39.63
N SER A 324 -12.11 15.59 -39.53
CA SER A 324 -12.47 14.74 -40.67
C SER A 324 -13.22 15.47 -41.80
N VAL A 325 -13.94 16.56 -41.49
CA VAL A 325 -14.74 17.31 -42.48
C VAL A 325 -13.97 18.44 -43.16
N GLY A 326 -12.87 18.94 -42.57
CA GLY A 326 -12.11 20.04 -43.17
C GLY A 326 -11.28 19.56 -44.37
N ASP A 327 -11.24 20.33 -45.46
CA ASP A 327 -10.37 20.06 -46.61
C ASP A 327 -9.02 20.75 -46.44
N VAL A 328 -9.04 21.97 -45.92
CA VAL A 328 -7.86 22.74 -45.54
C VAL A 328 -7.94 23.02 -44.04
N VAL A 329 -6.89 22.70 -43.30
CA VAL A 329 -6.90 22.80 -41.83
C VAL A 329 -5.81 23.76 -41.35
N TYR A 330 -6.19 24.81 -40.63
CA TYR A 330 -5.26 25.62 -39.85
C TYR A 330 -5.29 25.18 -38.38
N VAL A 331 -4.12 24.88 -37.80
CA VAL A 331 -4.00 24.56 -36.37
C VAL A 331 -3.43 25.77 -35.63
N GLY A 332 -4.24 26.37 -34.76
CA GLY A 332 -3.94 27.60 -34.03
C GLY A 332 -2.90 27.47 -32.92
N GLY A 333 -2.76 28.53 -32.13
CA GLY A 333 -1.70 28.71 -31.14
C GLY A 333 -0.30 28.84 -31.77
N SER A 334 -0.23 28.99 -33.10
CA SER A 334 0.97 28.76 -33.89
C SER A 334 1.42 30.03 -34.64
N LEU A 335 0.52 31.00 -34.92
CA LEU A 335 0.88 32.34 -35.40
C LEU A 335 1.14 33.35 -34.28
N ILE A 336 0.78 32.98 -33.06
CA ILE A 336 1.09 33.71 -31.83
C ILE A 336 2.16 32.95 -31.02
N PRO A 337 2.94 33.61 -30.14
CA PRO A 337 4.01 32.97 -29.37
C PRO A 337 3.49 32.08 -28.23
N HIS A 338 2.60 31.14 -28.57
CA HIS A 338 1.94 30.23 -27.64
C HIS A 338 2.46 28.79 -27.74
N GLY A 339 3.01 28.41 -28.90
CA GLY A 339 3.81 27.19 -29.09
C GLY A 339 3.14 26.08 -29.89
N GLY A 340 1.99 26.34 -30.49
CA GLY A 340 1.24 25.45 -31.37
C GLY A 340 0.38 24.45 -30.63
N HIS A 341 -0.48 23.76 -31.38
CA HIS A 341 -1.30 22.64 -30.90
C HIS A 341 -1.03 21.35 -31.70
N ASN A 342 -1.70 20.26 -31.31
CA ASN A 342 -1.48 18.93 -31.84
C ASN A 342 -1.91 18.79 -33.31
N ILE A 343 -0.94 18.65 -34.22
CA ILE A 343 -1.18 18.41 -35.65
C ILE A 343 -1.50 16.96 -35.99
N LEU A 344 -1.35 16.02 -35.04
CA LEU A 344 -1.61 14.59 -35.30
C LEU A 344 -3.11 14.30 -35.48
N GLU A 345 -3.99 15.08 -34.86
CA GLU A 345 -5.45 14.89 -35.01
C GLU A 345 -5.92 15.12 -36.45
N PRO A 346 -5.64 16.28 -37.10
CA PRO A 346 -5.95 16.43 -38.51
C PRO A 346 -5.11 15.52 -39.40
N ALA A 347 -3.89 15.16 -38.98
CA ALA A 347 -3.07 14.24 -39.76
C ALA A 347 -3.64 12.82 -39.84
N ALA A 348 -4.24 12.33 -38.75
CA ALA A 348 -4.89 11.03 -38.73
C ALA A 348 -6.06 10.92 -39.72
N HIS A 349 -6.65 12.07 -40.08
CA HIS A 349 -7.68 12.20 -41.10
C HIS A 349 -7.15 12.49 -42.51
N GLY A 350 -5.83 12.54 -42.69
CA GLY A 350 -5.23 12.80 -43.99
C GLY A 350 -5.48 14.21 -44.49
N LYS A 351 -5.39 15.24 -43.64
CA LYS A 351 -5.74 16.63 -44.03
C LYS A 351 -4.54 17.44 -44.49
N ALA A 352 -4.78 18.42 -45.36
CA ALA A 352 -3.78 19.44 -45.70
C ALA A 352 -3.66 20.46 -44.56
N ILE A 353 -2.52 20.45 -43.87
CA ILE A 353 -2.34 21.17 -42.60
C ILE A 353 -1.47 22.41 -42.79
N LEU A 354 -1.94 23.54 -42.25
CA LEU A 354 -1.19 24.77 -42.08
C LEU A 354 -1.00 25.08 -40.60
N VAL A 355 0.20 25.58 -40.27
CA VAL A 355 0.55 26.06 -38.93
C VAL A 355 1.37 27.34 -39.04
N GLY A 356 1.33 28.18 -38.01
CA GLY A 356 2.27 29.27 -37.86
C GLY A 356 3.68 28.81 -37.42
N HIS A 357 4.65 29.72 -37.40
CA HIS A 357 6.05 29.37 -37.08
C HIS A 357 6.32 29.08 -35.59
N TYR A 358 5.40 29.40 -34.68
CA TYR A 358 5.55 29.12 -33.25
C TYR A 358 5.08 27.70 -32.90
N MET A 359 5.83 26.68 -33.30
CA MET A 359 5.54 25.25 -33.05
C MET A 359 6.44 24.60 -31.99
N PHE A 360 6.98 25.39 -31.05
CA PHE A 360 8.01 24.91 -30.11
C PHE A 360 7.51 23.83 -29.13
N ASN A 361 6.20 23.71 -28.86
CA ASN A 361 5.64 22.62 -28.05
C ASN A 361 5.52 21.29 -28.84
N PHE A 362 5.51 21.35 -30.17
CA PHE A 362 5.32 20.21 -31.07
C PHE A 362 6.44 20.10 -32.11
N LYS A 363 7.67 20.50 -31.73
CA LYS A 363 8.80 20.67 -32.66
C LYS A 363 9.12 19.43 -33.48
N ASP A 364 9.13 18.25 -32.86
CA ASP A 364 9.53 17.01 -33.56
C ASP A 364 8.47 16.57 -34.57
N THR A 365 7.19 16.61 -34.17
CA THR A 365 6.08 16.32 -35.08
C THR A 365 6.03 17.35 -36.20
N HIS A 366 6.17 18.64 -35.89
CA HIS A 366 6.21 19.69 -36.89
C HIS A 366 7.37 19.49 -37.89
N ALA A 367 8.56 19.18 -37.40
CA ALA A 367 9.71 18.92 -38.26
C ALA A 367 9.50 17.70 -39.17
N LEU A 368 8.92 16.61 -38.64
CA LEU A 368 8.61 15.41 -39.42
C LEU A 368 7.67 15.72 -40.59
N PHE A 369 6.58 16.44 -40.33
CA PHE A 369 5.59 16.79 -41.35
C PHE A 369 6.11 17.83 -42.33
N ARG A 370 6.83 18.85 -41.83
CA ARG A 370 7.42 19.90 -42.66
C ARG A 370 8.48 19.35 -43.61
N ASN A 371 9.34 18.44 -43.16
CA ASN A 371 10.43 17.88 -43.97
C ASN A 371 9.95 16.97 -45.10
N ARG A 372 8.67 16.59 -45.09
CA ARG A 372 8.02 15.77 -46.12
C ARG A 372 6.96 16.55 -46.89
N ASP A 373 6.92 17.88 -46.78
CA ASP A 373 5.92 18.72 -47.45
C ASP A 373 4.46 18.37 -47.10
N ALA A 374 4.22 17.69 -45.98
CA ALA A 374 2.89 17.33 -45.49
C ALA A 374 2.23 18.45 -44.65
N CYS A 375 3.00 19.48 -44.26
CA CYS A 375 2.52 20.62 -43.50
C CYS A 375 3.19 21.92 -43.94
N ILE A 376 2.39 22.95 -44.21
CA ILE A 376 2.87 24.29 -44.59
C ILE A 376 3.03 25.15 -43.34
N THR A 377 4.18 25.80 -43.20
CA THR A 377 4.47 26.73 -42.11
C THR A 377 4.38 28.17 -42.60
N VAL A 378 3.44 28.95 -42.06
CA VAL A 378 3.24 30.37 -42.38
C VAL A 378 3.80 31.27 -41.29
N ARG A 379 4.29 32.46 -41.63
CA ARG A 379 4.92 33.38 -40.65
C ARG A 379 4.01 34.51 -40.19
N ASN A 380 2.96 34.80 -40.96
CA ASN A 380 2.08 35.93 -40.75
C ASN A 380 0.76 35.71 -41.49
N GLU A 381 -0.17 36.62 -41.25
CA GLU A 381 -1.49 36.67 -41.89
C GLU A 381 -1.44 36.60 -43.43
N LYS A 382 -0.55 37.38 -44.08
CA LYS A 382 -0.48 37.42 -45.55
C LYS A 382 -0.10 36.07 -46.14
N GLU A 383 0.84 35.38 -45.50
CA GLU A 383 1.21 34.01 -45.89
C GLU A 383 0.07 33.02 -45.64
N LEU A 384 -0.66 33.14 -44.51
CA LEU A 384 -1.83 32.30 -44.25
C LEU A 384 -2.89 32.46 -45.35
N VAL A 385 -3.27 33.70 -45.69
CA VAL A 385 -4.23 33.99 -46.75
C VAL A 385 -3.78 33.36 -48.08
N ARG A 386 -2.52 33.59 -48.46
CA ARG A 386 -1.97 33.08 -49.73
C ARG A 386 -2.01 31.56 -49.82
N GLU A 387 -1.54 30.86 -48.79
CA GLU A 387 -1.44 29.40 -48.82
C GLU A 387 -2.81 28.72 -48.67
N VAL A 388 -3.73 29.29 -47.88
CA VAL A 388 -5.12 28.78 -47.80
C VAL A 388 -5.80 28.91 -49.16
N VAL A 389 -5.76 30.07 -49.80
CA VAL A 389 -6.33 30.27 -51.15
C VAL A 389 -5.69 29.31 -52.16
N ARG A 390 -4.36 29.14 -52.11
CA ARG A 390 -3.65 28.21 -52.99
C ARG A 390 -4.14 26.77 -52.84
N LEU A 391 -4.38 26.30 -51.62
CA LEU A 391 -4.85 24.93 -51.38
C LEU A 391 -6.33 24.71 -51.75
N PHE A 392 -7.13 25.78 -51.81
CA PHE A 392 -8.47 25.74 -52.40
C PHE A 392 -8.41 25.75 -53.93
N ASP A 393 -7.50 26.52 -54.52
CA ASP A 393 -7.35 26.67 -55.98
C ASP A 393 -6.61 25.50 -56.65
N ASP A 394 -5.79 24.74 -55.91
CA ASP A 394 -4.98 23.61 -56.41
C ASP A 394 -5.30 22.29 -55.66
N PRO A 395 -6.36 21.57 -56.08
CA PRO A 395 -6.73 20.28 -55.49
C PRO A 395 -5.65 19.21 -55.60
N GLU A 396 -4.83 19.21 -56.67
CA GLU A 396 -3.75 18.23 -56.82
C GLU A 396 -2.66 18.43 -55.76
N HIS A 397 -2.27 19.68 -55.50
CA HIS A 397 -1.34 19.99 -54.42
C HIS A 397 -1.91 19.60 -53.06
N ARG A 398 -3.19 19.90 -52.80
CA ARG A 398 -3.88 19.51 -51.58
C ARG A 398 -3.86 17.98 -51.41
N HIS A 399 -4.31 17.21 -52.40
CA HIS A 399 -4.34 15.75 -52.32
C HIS A 399 -2.96 15.10 -52.16
N ARG A 400 -1.89 15.69 -52.73
CA ARG A 400 -0.52 15.25 -52.45
C ARG A 400 -0.15 15.41 -50.98
N MET A 401 -0.48 16.57 -50.38
CA MET A 401 -0.23 16.80 -48.95
C MET A 401 -1.05 15.85 -48.06
N GLU A 402 -2.30 15.59 -48.41
CA GLU A 402 -3.20 14.66 -47.71
C GLU A 402 -2.64 13.22 -47.73
N ALA A 403 -2.22 12.75 -48.91
CA ALA A 403 -1.62 11.44 -49.09
C ALA A 403 -0.34 11.28 -48.27
N GLU A 404 0.52 12.30 -48.28
CA GLU A 404 1.78 12.29 -47.54
C GLU A 404 1.55 12.34 -46.02
N THR A 405 0.55 13.10 -45.59
CA THR A 405 0.08 13.14 -44.21
C THR A 405 -0.38 11.76 -43.74
N LEU A 406 -1.15 11.03 -44.54
CA LEU A 406 -1.53 9.65 -44.25
C LEU A 406 -0.35 8.68 -44.25
N ALA A 407 0.59 8.85 -45.19
CA ALA A 407 1.79 8.01 -45.27
C ALA A 407 2.62 8.12 -43.98
N ILE A 408 2.89 9.35 -43.52
CA ILE A 408 3.58 9.61 -42.26
C ILE A 408 2.88 8.92 -41.08
N VAL A 409 1.55 9.05 -40.98
CA VAL A 409 0.79 8.43 -39.89
C VAL A 409 0.85 6.90 -39.99
N ALA A 410 0.68 6.33 -41.18
CA ALA A 410 0.70 4.89 -41.39
C ALA A 410 2.08 4.27 -41.07
N GLU A 411 3.16 4.92 -41.49
CA GLU A 411 4.54 4.48 -41.22
C GLU A 411 4.87 4.47 -39.71
N ASN A 412 4.23 5.34 -38.93
CA ASN A 412 4.48 5.49 -37.49
C ASN A 412 3.43 4.81 -36.60
N LYS A 413 2.41 4.17 -37.20
CA LYS A 413 1.37 3.43 -36.47
C LYS A 413 1.84 2.04 -36.01
N GLY A 414 1.17 1.51 -34.99
CA GLY A 414 1.36 0.17 -34.44
C GLY A 414 2.26 0.09 -33.20
N ALA A 415 2.77 1.22 -32.70
CA ALA A 415 3.65 1.25 -31.53
C ALA A 415 2.98 0.75 -30.25
N SER A 416 1.70 1.08 -30.08
CA SER A 416 0.88 0.70 -28.91
C SER A 416 0.61 -0.80 -28.90
N ARG A 417 0.32 -1.38 -30.06
CA ARG A 417 0.12 -2.83 -30.23
C ARG A 417 1.40 -3.60 -29.92
N LYS A 418 2.54 -3.16 -30.49
CA LYS A 418 3.85 -3.77 -30.21
C LYS A 418 4.18 -3.73 -28.71
N SER A 419 3.91 -2.59 -28.06
CA SER A 419 4.12 -2.44 -26.60
C SER A 419 3.23 -3.40 -25.79
N ALA A 420 1.97 -3.60 -26.18
CA ALA A 420 1.06 -4.54 -25.51
C ALA A 420 1.51 -6.00 -25.65
N VAL A 421 2.02 -6.39 -26.81
CA VAL A 421 2.58 -7.74 -27.03
C VAL A 421 3.83 -7.95 -26.17
N ILE A 422 4.75 -7.00 -26.15
CA ILE A 422 5.98 -7.06 -25.31
C ILE A 422 5.61 -7.15 -23.83
N LEU A 423 4.59 -6.40 -23.39
CA LEU A 423 4.09 -6.45 -22.02
C LEU A 423 3.59 -7.86 -21.65
N ARG A 424 2.82 -8.50 -22.54
CA ARG A 424 2.32 -9.86 -22.34
C ARG A 424 3.45 -10.87 -22.24
N GLU A 425 4.38 -10.85 -23.19
CA GLU A 425 5.55 -11.73 -23.19
C GLU A 425 6.40 -11.55 -21.92
N MET A 426 6.60 -10.31 -21.49
CA MET A 426 7.32 -10.01 -20.26
C MET A 426 6.61 -10.57 -19.03
N LEU A 427 5.29 -10.40 -18.91
CA LEU A 427 4.51 -10.91 -17.79
C LEU A 427 4.48 -12.44 -17.76
N ASP A 428 4.29 -13.09 -18.91
CA ASP A 428 4.29 -14.55 -19.00
C ASP A 428 5.65 -15.14 -18.60
N ALA A 429 6.76 -14.53 -19.05
CA ALA A 429 8.10 -14.89 -18.63
C ALA A 429 8.35 -14.63 -17.14
N TYR A 430 7.82 -13.53 -16.60
CA TYR A 430 7.99 -13.17 -15.20
C TYR A 430 7.26 -14.13 -14.25
N GLU A 431 6.03 -14.52 -14.61
CA GLU A 431 5.13 -15.35 -13.81
C GLU A 431 5.39 -16.85 -13.91
N SER A 432 5.99 -17.31 -15.01
CA SER A 432 6.40 -18.71 -15.19
C SER A 432 7.62 -19.09 -14.34
N CYS A 433 8.37 -18.12 -13.82
CA CYS A 433 9.53 -18.37 -12.96
C CYS A 433 9.10 -18.80 -11.54
N PRO A 434 9.44 -20.02 -11.06
CA PRO A 434 8.95 -20.55 -9.79
C PRO A 434 9.31 -19.68 -8.56
N GLU A 435 10.52 -19.09 -8.55
CA GLU A 435 10.96 -18.17 -7.49
C GLU A 435 10.06 -16.93 -7.39
N ASN A 436 9.63 -16.37 -8.52
CA ASN A 436 8.78 -15.18 -8.55
C ASN A 436 7.34 -15.52 -8.16
N ARG A 437 6.85 -16.72 -8.49
CA ARG A 437 5.50 -17.19 -8.13
C ARG A 437 5.35 -17.43 -6.62
N GLN A 438 6.40 -17.98 -5.98
CA GLN A 438 6.47 -18.16 -4.53
C GLN A 438 6.73 -16.83 -3.80
N ARG A 439 7.62 -15.96 -4.32
CA ARG A 439 7.90 -14.65 -3.73
C ARG A 439 6.74 -13.66 -3.88
N ALA A 440 5.98 -13.66 -4.98
CA ALA A 440 4.79 -12.81 -5.12
C ALA A 440 3.71 -13.14 -4.07
N ARG A 441 3.60 -14.41 -3.66
CA ARG A 441 2.71 -14.86 -2.57
C ARG A 441 3.30 -14.58 -1.18
N ALA A 442 4.61 -14.70 -0.99
CA ALA A 442 5.29 -14.35 0.25
C ALA A 442 5.31 -12.83 0.53
N THR A 443 5.49 -12.01 -0.52
CA THR A 443 5.53 -10.54 -0.44
C THR A 443 4.13 -9.93 -0.24
N GLN A 444 3.07 -10.69 -0.53
CA GLN A 444 1.69 -10.34 -0.15
C GLN A 444 1.50 -10.26 1.38
N LYS A 445 2.44 -10.79 2.18
CA LYS A 445 2.26 -10.99 3.62
C LYS A 445 3.12 -10.15 4.57
N ILE A 446 4.03 -9.28 4.13
CA ILE A 446 4.86 -8.53 5.09
C ILE A 446 5.13 -7.08 4.64
N ASP A 447 4.50 -6.13 5.34
CA ASP A 447 5.16 -5.07 6.12
C ASP A 447 4.10 -4.11 6.69
N ASN A 448 3.58 -4.44 7.88
CA ASN A 448 2.88 -3.44 8.68
C ASN A 448 3.93 -2.46 9.23
N PHE A 449 3.63 -1.16 9.22
CA PHE A 449 4.42 -0.14 9.94
C PHE A 449 4.66 -0.52 11.41
N GLN A 450 3.73 -1.29 12.00
CA GLN A 450 3.88 -1.89 13.32
C GLN A 450 5.06 -2.86 13.39
N THR A 451 5.26 -3.73 12.40
CA THR A 451 6.38 -4.69 12.37
C THR A 451 7.73 -3.97 12.29
N TYR A 452 7.84 -2.97 11.39
CA TYR A 452 9.04 -2.14 11.28
C TYR A 452 9.32 -1.32 12.56
N PHE A 453 8.28 -0.76 13.19
CA PHE A 453 8.41 -0.04 14.45
C PHE A 453 8.77 -0.97 15.62
N ILE A 454 8.20 -2.18 15.66
CA ILE A 454 8.52 -3.21 16.65
C ILE A 454 9.97 -3.68 16.47
N GLU A 455 10.43 -3.97 15.26
CA GLU A 455 11.83 -4.32 15.00
C GLU A 455 12.77 -3.19 15.43
N LEU A 456 12.42 -1.94 15.14
CA LEU A 456 13.19 -0.76 15.54
C LEU A 456 13.29 -0.61 17.07
N VAL A 457 12.17 -0.81 17.78
CA VAL A 457 12.08 -0.72 19.26
C VAL A 457 12.72 -1.92 19.96
N HIS A 458 12.74 -3.10 19.32
CA HIS A 458 13.37 -4.30 19.87
C HIS A 458 14.87 -4.42 19.51
N SER A 459 15.36 -3.67 18.52
CA SER A 459 16.78 -3.69 18.13
C SER A 459 17.69 -3.11 19.23
N LYS A 460 18.78 -3.83 19.56
CA LYS A 460 19.82 -3.38 20.51
C LYS A 460 20.91 -2.52 19.83
N GLN A 461 21.05 -2.60 18.51
CA GLN A 461 22.00 -1.85 17.71
C GLN A 461 21.28 -1.21 16.54
N VAL A 462 21.57 0.07 16.30
CA VAL A 462 20.88 0.90 15.33
C VAL A 462 21.92 1.62 14.50
N ASP A 463 22.07 1.26 13.23
CA ASP A 463 23.05 1.87 12.33
C ASP A 463 22.45 3.03 11.52
N GLY A 464 23.17 4.17 11.48
CA GLY A 464 22.85 5.31 10.62
C GLY A 464 22.30 6.56 11.33
N ILE A 465 22.73 7.73 10.86
CA ILE A 465 22.50 9.04 11.49
C ILE A 465 21.00 9.39 11.62
N CYS A 466 20.18 9.07 10.61
CA CYS A 466 18.74 9.35 10.67
C CYS A 466 18.02 8.51 11.72
N LEU A 467 18.37 7.22 11.85
CA LEU A 467 17.81 6.40 12.91
C LEU A 467 18.28 6.89 14.29
N HIS A 468 19.52 7.38 14.42
CA HIS A 468 19.99 7.99 15.67
C HIS A 468 19.15 9.22 16.06
N ILE A 469 18.73 10.05 15.10
CA ILE A 469 17.83 11.20 15.35
C ILE A 469 16.44 10.72 15.79
N ILE A 470 15.87 9.72 15.11
CA ILE A 470 14.57 9.15 15.49
C ILE A 470 14.65 8.53 16.89
N MET A 471 15.73 7.78 17.19
CA MET A 471 15.98 7.21 18.52
C MET A 471 16.15 8.29 19.58
N ALA A 472 16.77 9.43 19.25
CA ALA A 472 16.88 10.58 20.16
C ALA A 472 15.50 11.20 20.45
N ILE A 473 14.65 11.35 19.44
CA ILE A 473 13.27 11.83 19.61
C ILE A 473 12.46 10.85 20.47
N LEU A 474 12.49 9.55 20.14
CA LEU A 474 11.82 8.50 20.92
C LEU A 474 12.36 8.44 22.36
N TYR A 475 13.65 8.71 22.56
CA TYR A 475 14.24 8.81 23.89
C TYR A 475 13.64 9.95 24.71
N VAL A 476 13.48 11.14 24.13
CA VAL A 476 12.84 12.27 24.81
C VAL A 476 11.41 11.90 25.21
N PHE A 477 10.63 11.32 24.29
CA PHE A 477 9.29 10.83 24.62
C PHE A 477 9.29 9.73 25.68
N SER A 478 10.30 8.88 25.70
CA SER A 478 10.44 7.83 26.71
C SER A 478 10.65 8.43 28.12
N LYS A 479 11.38 9.54 28.24
CA LYS A 479 11.52 10.26 29.51
C LYS A 479 10.20 10.88 29.96
N ILE A 480 9.44 11.46 29.05
CA ILE A 480 8.11 12.02 29.35
C ILE A 480 7.18 10.89 29.83
N TYR A 481 7.14 9.77 29.12
CA TYR A 481 6.33 8.61 29.49
C TYR A 481 6.72 8.06 30.88
N ALA A 482 8.01 7.91 31.17
CA ALA A 482 8.48 7.51 32.51
C ALA A 482 7.98 8.45 33.61
N GLN A 483 8.02 9.76 33.39
CA GLN A 483 7.53 10.72 34.38
C GLN A 483 6.02 10.63 34.59
N LEU A 484 5.25 10.44 33.51
CA LEU A 484 3.80 10.23 33.61
C LEU A 484 3.45 8.96 34.40
N VAL A 485 4.17 7.86 34.15
CA VAL A 485 4.01 6.60 34.88
C VAL A 485 4.35 6.79 36.36
N ASN A 486 5.48 7.45 36.67
CA ASN A 486 5.89 7.75 38.05
C ASN A 486 4.89 8.65 38.78
N LEU A 487 4.43 9.72 38.13
CA LEU A 487 3.44 10.64 38.69
C LEU A 487 2.12 9.93 38.97
N LYS A 488 1.68 9.07 38.05
CA LYS A 488 0.48 8.27 38.24
C LYS A 488 0.63 7.31 39.40
N LEU A 489 1.77 6.62 39.55
CA LEU A 489 2.04 5.73 40.68
C LEU A 489 2.10 6.50 42.01
N ALA A 490 2.76 7.66 42.01
CA ALA A 490 2.81 8.56 43.17
C ALA A 490 1.41 8.96 43.62
N GLY A 491 0.52 9.29 42.68
CA GLY A 491 -0.89 9.59 42.96
C GLY A 491 -1.64 8.45 43.68
N TYR A 492 -1.35 7.18 43.36
CA TYR A 492 -1.90 6.04 44.11
C TYR A 492 -1.23 5.85 45.48
N ARG A 493 0.05 6.17 45.63
CA ARG A 493 0.78 6.06 46.91
C ARG A 493 0.35 7.12 47.92
N ILE A 494 0.09 8.35 47.48
CA ILE A 494 -0.34 9.47 48.34
C ILE A 494 -1.87 9.51 48.57
N GLY A 495 -2.61 8.54 48.03
CA GLY A 495 -4.07 8.45 48.19
C GLY A 495 -4.90 9.40 47.33
N LEU A 496 -4.28 10.09 46.35
CA LEU A 496 -4.99 10.98 45.42
C LEU A 496 -5.94 10.20 44.49
N PHE A 497 -5.55 8.98 44.11
CA PHE A 497 -6.39 8.06 43.34
C PHE A 497 -6.96 6.96 44.23
N LYS A 498 -8.25 6.64 44.03
CA LYS A 498 -8.95 5.62 44.82
C LYS A 498 -8.44 4.20 44.49
N HIS A 499 -8.07 3.44 45.52
CA HIS A 499 -7.93 1.99 45.46
C HIS A 499 -9.28 1.32 45.72
N ARG A 500 -9.58 0.25 44.99
CA ARG A 500 -10.67 -0.66 45.34
C ARG A 500 -10.07 -1.92 45.97
N LYS A 501 -10.70 -2.40 47.03
CA LYS A 501 -10.30 -3.62 47.74
C LYS A 501 -11.41 -4.66 47.59
N LEU A 502 -11.03 -5.89 47.27
CA LEU A 502 -11.94 -7.04 47.23
C LEU A 502 -11.84 -7.81 48.55
N SER A 503 -12.90 -8.53 48.91
CA SER A 503 -12.92 -9.37 50.11
C SER A 503 -12.11 -10.67 49.94
N CYS A 504 -11.93 -11.14 48.71
CA CYS A 504 -11.07 -12.29 48.40
C CYS A 504 -9.57 -11.93 48.44
N TYR A 505 -8.72 -12.95 48.39
CA TYR A 505 -7.27 -12.78 48.25
C TYR A 505 -6.91 -12.48 46.78
N VAL A 506 -6.20 -11.40 46.49
CA VAL A 506 -5.89 -10.96 45.12
C VAL A 506 -4.40 -11.14 44.82
N ILE A 507 -4.10 -12.00 43.84
CA ILE A 507 -2.74 -12.20 43.31
C ILE A 507 -2.65 -11.50 41.96
N SER A 508 -1.62 -10.67 41.78
CA SER A 508 -1.33 -10.03 40.50
C SER A 508 -0.14 -10.70 39.83
N LEU A 509 -0.34 -11.17 38.60
CA LEU A 509 0.72 -11.62 37.71
C LEU A 509 0.96 -10.55 36.67
N GLY A 510 2.21 -10.16 36.45
CA GLY A 510 2.51 -9.31 35.30
C GLY A 510 3.99 -9.12 35.09
N ASN A 511 4.34 -8.23 34.17
CA ASN A 511 5.72 -7.97 33.80
C ASN A 511 5.95 -6.48 33.58
N VAL A 512 7.23 -6.09 33.49
CA VAL A 512 7.62 -4.68 33.22
C VAL A 512 7.94 -4.42 31.75
N THR A 513 7.87 -5.41 30.87
CA THR A 513 8.20 -5.30 29.43
C THR A 513 6.99 -5.52 28.52
N VAL A 514 7.05 -5.11 27.26
CA VAL A 514 6.16 -5.60 26.21
C VAL A 514 6.76 -6.87 25.59
N GLY A 515 5.93 -7.88 25.34
CA GLY A 515 6.36 -9.18 24.83
C GLY A 515 5.89 -10.37 25.68
N GLY A 516 6.15 -11.58 25.18
CA GLY A 516 5.73 -12.85 25.78
C GLY A 516 6.65 -13.33 26.90
N THR A 517 6.34 -12.94 28.14
CA THR A 517 7.11 -13.29 29.35
C THR A 517 6.57 -14.52 30.10
N GLY A 518 5.79 -15.39 29.45
CA GLY A 518 5.26 -16.61 30.09
C GLY A 518 4.13 -16.38 31.12
N LYS A 519 3.40 -15.25 31.06
CA LYS A 519 2.31 -14.92 31.99
C LYS A 519 1.20 -15.98 31.99
N THR A 520 0.67 -16.30 30.81
CA THR A 520 -0.48 -17.18 30.67
C THR A 520 -0.20 -18.60 31.19
N PRO A 521 0.92 -19.26 30.83
CA PRO A 521 1.27 -20.55 31.42
C PRO A 521 1.52 -20.49 32.95
N THR A 522 2.10 -19.38 33.44
CA THR A 522 2.29 -19.17 34.89
C THR A 522 0.95 -19.02 35.62
N ALA A 523 0.00 -18.28 35.05
CA ALA A 523 -1.34 -18.11 35.59
C ALA A 523 -2.08 -19.45 35.68
N GLN A 524 -1.95 -20.28 34.65
CA GLN A 524 -2.48 -21.64 34.62
C GLN A 524 -1.87 -22.51 35.72
N ARG A 525 -0.54 -22.52 35.85
CA ARG A 525 0.13 -23.32 36.88
C ARG A 525 -0.27 -22.89 38.28
N LEU A 526 -0.24 -21.58 38.55
CA LEU A 526 -0.59 -21.02 39.85
C LEU A 526 -2.07 -21.28 40.21
N ALA A 527 -2.98 -21.13 39.26
CA ALA A 527 -4.40 -21.43 39.48
C ALA A 527 -4.59 -22.92 39.84
N SER A 528 -3.92 -23.82 39.13
CA SER A 528 -3.98 -25.26 39.42
C SER A 528 -3.43 -25.57 40.81
N ASP A 529 -2.27 -25.01 41.17
CA ASP A 529 -1.66 -25.24 42.49
C ASP A 529 -2.57 -24.75 43.63
N ILE A 530 -3.23 -23.59 43.48
CA ILE A 530 -4.14 -23.03 44.50
C ILE A 530 -5.45 -23.82 44.59
N ARG A 531 -5.99 -24.29 43.45
CA ARG A 531 -7.15 -25.19 43.41
C ARG A 531 -6.84 -26.50 44.14
N ASP A 532 -5.67 -27.08 43.88
CA ASP A 532 -5.24 -28.35 44.48
C ASP A 532 -4.97 -28.20 46.01
N MET A 533 -4.63 -26.99 46.48
CA MET A 533 -4.61 -26.64 47.90
C MET A 533 -6.02 -26.53 48.52
N GLY A 534 -7.09 -26.60 47.73
CA GLY A 534 -8.48 -26.62 48.19
C GLY A 534 -9.14 -25.24 48.28
N TYR A 535 -8.58 -24.21 47.63
CA TYR A 535 -9.18 -22.87 47.57
C TYR A 535 -9.95 -22.67 46.27
N ARG A 536 -11.08 -21.94 46.33
CA ARG A 536 -11.84 -21.54 45.13
C ARG A 536 -11.15 -20.36 44.44
N VAL A 537 -10.41 -20.66 43.39
CA VAL A 537 -9.65 -19.68 42.60
C VAL A 537 -10.42 -19.25 41.36
N VAL A 538 -10.22 -18.00 40.93
CA VAL A 538 -10.75 -17.43 39.69
C VAL A 538 -9.66 -16.66 38.94
N ILE A 539 -9.71 -16.68 37.61
CA ILE A 539 -8.85 -15.82 36.77
C ILE A 539 -9.61 -14.61 36.27
N LEU A 540 -9.02 -13.43 36.42
CA LEU A 540 -9.50 -12.16 35.90
C LEU A 540 -8.55 -11.65 34.82
N ASN A 541 -8.98 -11.74 33.55
CA ASN A 541 -8.24 -11.28 32.39
C ASN A 541 -8.84 -9.95 31.85
N ARG A 542 -8.05 -9.17 31.10
CA ARG A 542 -8.51 -7.91 30.49
C ARG A 542 -9.54 -8.09 29.38
N GLY A 543 -9.45 -9.20 28.63
CA GLY A 543 -10.08 -9.36 27.32
C GLY A 543 -9.37 -8.55 26.24
N TYR A 544 -8.03 -8.61 26.17
CA TYR A 544 -7.28 -7.92 25.10
C TYR A 544 -7.66 -8.48 23.73
N ARG A 545 -8.03 -7.60 22.78
CA ARG A 545 -8.58 -7.93 21.44
C ARG A 545 -9.88 -8.76 21.43
N ALA A 546 -10.54 -8.91 22.58
CA ALA A 546 -11.86 -9.54 22.65
C ALA A 546 -12.92 -8.72 21.88
N LYS A 547 -13.83 -9.39 21.16
CA LYS A 547 -15.03 -8.72 20.59
C LYS A 547 -16.10 -8.42 21.63
N TRP A 548 -15.93 -8.89 22.87
CA TRP A 548 -16.81 -8.58 23.99
C TRP A 548 -16.62 -7.13 24.49
N HIS A 549 -17.73 -6.38 24.58
CA HIS A 549 -17.73 -4.96 25.01
C HIS A 549 -18.46 -4.73 26.35
N GLY A 550 -18.97 -5.79 26.99
CA GLY A 550 -19.67 -5.69 28.26
C GLY A 550 -18.73 -5.48 29.45
N LYS A 551 -19.28 -5.07 30.60
CA LYS A 551 -18.49 -4.85 31.83
C LYS A 551 -17.90 -6.13 32.42
N ILE A 552 -18.62 -7.25 32.28
CA ILE A 552 -18.25 -8.56 32.81
C ILE A 552 -18.54 -9.59 31.73
N GLY A 553 -17.52 -10.30 31.25
CA GLY A 553 -17.69 -11.47 30.38
C GLY A 553 -17.27 -12.73 31.11
N ILE A 554 -18.11 -13.75 31.11
CA ILE A 554 -17.78 -15.08 31.65
C ILE A 554 -17.27 -15.91 30.48
N VAL A 555 -15.97 -16.21 30.47
CA VAL A 555 -15.37 -17.07 29.43
C VAL A 555 -15.63 -18.54 29.78
N SER A 556 -15.44 -18.89 31.05
CA SER A 556 -15.81 -20.19 31.61
C SER A 556 -16.26 -20.06 33.06
N ASP A 557 -17.19 -20.94 33.46
CA ASP A 557 -17.60 -21.16 34.85
C ASP A 557 -16.80 -22.27 35.55
N GLY A 558 -15.75 -22.81 34.92
CA GLY A 558 -14.96 -23.94 35.39
C GLY A 558 -15.46 -25.30 34.89
N HIS A 559 -16.67 -25.38 34.32
CA HIS A 559 -17.20 -26.64 33.77
C HIS A 559 -17.50 -26.53 32.28
N ARG A 560 -17.89 -25.36 31.80
CA ARG A 560 -18.26 -25.09 30.42
C ARG A 560 -17.63 -23.79 29.92
N LEU A 561 -17.29 -23.78 28.64
CA LEU A 561 -16.93 -22.57 27.90
C LEU A 561 -18.19 -21.85 27.43
N HIS A 562 -18.33 -20.57 27.78
CA HIS A 562 -19.48 -19.72 27.45
C HIS A 562 -19.19 -18.73 26.31
N MET A 563 -17.92 -18.56 25.95
CA MET A 563 -17.48 -17.66 24.88
C MET A 563 -16.58 -18.39 23.89
N SER A 564 -16.63 -17.99 22.62
CA SER A 564 -15.65 -18.40 21.61
C SER A 564 -14.33 -17.62 21.77
N SER A 565 -13.26 -18.12 21.15
CA SER A 565 -11.96 -17.43 21.08
C SER A 565 -12.09 -15.97 20.61
N ALA A 566 -12.87 -15.74 19.55
CA ALA A 566 -13.12 -14.38 19.03
C ALA A 566 -13.87 -13.46 20.02
N GLN A 567 -14.75 -14.02 20.86
CA GLN A 567 -15.50 -13.27 21.86
C GLN A 567 -14.67 -12.98 23.11
N ALA A 568 -13.90 -13.95 23.58
CA ALA A 568 -13.12 -13.87 24.82
C ALA A 568 -11.73 -13.23 24.64
N GLY A 569 -11.18 -13.29 23.43
CA GLY A 569 -9.76 -13.05 23.15
C GLY A 569 -8.92 -14.31 23.40
N ASP A 570 -7.87 -14.49 22.59
CA ASP A 570 -7.06 -15.71 22.49
C ASP A 570 -6.56 -16.21 23.86
N GLU A 571 -6.00 -15.32 24.68
CA GLU A 571 -5.37 -15.67 25.96
C GLU A 571 -6.40 -16.14 27.00
N ALA A 572 -7.55 -15.44 27.09
CA ALA A 572 -8.59 -15.78 28.05
C ALA A 572 -9.30 -17.08 27.68
N PHE A 573 -9.54 -17.30 26.37
CA PHE A 573 -10.10 -18.55 25.88
C PHE A 573 -9.16 -19.74 26.12
N MET A 574 -7.86 -19.56 25.86
CA MET A 574 -6.85 -20.59 26.12
C MET A 574 -6.80 -20.94 27.61
N LEU A 575 -6.72 -19.94 28.51
CA LEU A 575 -6.73 -20.17 29.97
C LEU A 575 -7.96 -20.96 30.43
N ALA A 576 -9.13 -20.58 29.93
CA ALA A 576 -10.39 -21.23 30.27
C ALA A 576 -10.42 -22.70 29.84
N LYS A 577 -9.75 -23.04 28.73
CA LYS A 577 -9.70 -24.41 28.21
C LYS A 577 -8.72 -25.31 28.97
N HIS A 578 -7.65 -24.73 29.55
CA HIS A 578 -6.65 -25.47 30.33
C HIS A 578 -6.95 -25.59 31.83
N LEU A 579 -7.96 -24.89 32.33
CA LEU A 579 -8.27 -24.82 33.75
C LEU A 579 -9.66 -25.34 34.09
N PRO A 580 -9.86 -26.66 34.06
CA PRO A 580 -11.10 -27.25 34.57
C PRO A 580 -11.24 -26.89 36.06
N GLU A 581 -12.49 -26.67 36.47
CA GLU A 581 -12.93 -26.24 37.80
C GLU A 581 -12.51 -24.82 38.22
N VAL A 582 -11.88 -24.03 37.35
CA VAL A 582 -11.51 -22.64 37.63
C VAL A 582 -12.26 -21.69 36.69
N PRO A 583 -13.14 -20.83 37.21
CA PRO A 583 -13.80 -19.83 36.37
C PRO A 583 -12.80 -18.82 35.79
N VAL A 584 -13.07 -18.36 34.56
CA VAL A 584 -12.27 -17.35 33.87
C VAL A 584 -13.19 -16.23 33.40
N LEU A 585 -12.92 -15.01 33.85
CA LEU A 585 -13.71 -13.83 33.53
C LEU A 585 -12.85 -12.78 32.81
N ILE A 586 -13.47 -12.04 31.89
CA ILE A 586 -12.86 -10.91 31.20
C ILE A 586 -13.56 -9.59 31.53
N GLY A 587 -12.76 -8.53 31.67
CA GLY A 587 -13.27 -7.17 31.80
C GLY A 587 -12.16 -6.14 32.02
N ALA A 588 -12.39 -4.91 31.53
CA ALA A 588 -11.40 -3.84 31.67
C ALA A 588 -11.17 -3.45 33.14
N GLU A 589 -12.23 -3.38 33.93
CA GLU A 589 -12.22 -3.04 35.36
C GLU A 589 -12.21 -4.31 36.23
N ARG A 590 -11.02 -4.74 36.68
CA ARG A 590 -10.86 -6.00 37.44
C ARG A 590 -11.60 -6.02 38.77
N ALA A 591 -11.82 -4.85 39.39
CA ALA A 591 -12.61 -4.77 40.61
C ALA A 591 -14.08 -5.16 40.40
N VAL A 592 -14.65 -4.87 39.22
CA VAL A 592 -16.04 -5.23 38.90
C VAL A 592 -16.14 -6.73 38.62
N THR A 593 -15.23 -7.28 37.81
CA THR A 593 -15.20 -8.72 37.51
C THR A 593 -14.85 -9.54 38.74
N GLY A 594 -13.97 -9.05 39.61
CA GLY A 594 -13.61 -9.70 40.86
C GLY A 594 -14.75 -9.71 41.87
N GLN A 595 -15.50 -8.61 42.01
CA GLN A 595 -16.70 -8.59 42.86
C GLN A 595 -17.75 -9.57 42.35
N TYR A 596 -17.99 -9.59 41.03
CA TYR A 596 -18.89 -10.56 40.42
C TYR A 596 -18.47 -12.00 40.71
N ALA A 597 -17.16 -12.29 40.63
CA ALA A 597 -16.64 -13.62 40.91
C ALA A 597 -16.82 -14.06 42.38
N ILE A 598 -16.70 -13.13 43.33
CA ILE A 598 -17.03 -13.38 44.73
C ILE A 598 -18.50 -13.72 44.87
N ASP A 599 -19.38 -12.89 44.29
CA ASP A 599 -20.83 -12.99 44.50
C ASP A 599 -21.44 -14.23 43.83
N HIS A 600 -20.91 -14.67 42.68
CA HIS A 600 -21.54 -15.72 41.85
C HIS A 600 -20.76 -17.05 41.84
N PHE A 601 -19.44 -17.02 42.03
CA PHE A 601 -18.60 -18.22 42.05
C PHE A 601 -17.99 -18.49 43.44
N GLY A 602 -18.28 -17.65 44.44
CA GLY A 602 -17.76 -17.80 45.79
C GLY A 602 -16.22 -17.72 45.85
N ALA A 603 -15.61 -16.93 44.94
CA ALA A 603 -14.16 -16.86 44.77
C ALA A 603 -13.45 -16.43 46.07
N GLU A 604 -12.50 -17.26 46.50
CA GLU A 604 -11.64 -17.03 47.67
C GLU A 604 -10.31 -16.40 47.27
N VAL A 605 -9.84 -16.74 46.06
CA VAL A 605 -8.61 -16.21 45.48
C VAL A 605 -8.86 -15.74 44.04
N ALA A 606 -8.44 -14.53 43.70
CA ALA A 606 -8.49 -13.98 42.35
C ALA A 606 -7.09 -13.76 41.80
N ILE A 607 -6.79 -14.33 40.62
CA ILE A 607 -5.52 -14.13 39.91
C ILE A 607 -5.77 -13.14 38.78
N LEU A 608 -5.03 -12.02 38.78
CA LEU A 608 -5.04 -11.05 37.69
C LEU A 608 -3.99 -11.45 36.67
N ASP A 609 -4.43 -11.81 35.47
CA ASP A 609 -3.54 -12.01 34.33
C ASP A 609 -3.22 -10.64 33.69
N ASP A 610 -1.93 -10.31 33.64
CA ASP A 610 -1.39 -8.98 33.28
C ASP A 610 -1.87 -7.83 34.19
N GLY A 611 -1.77 -8.04 35.51
CA GLY A 611 -2.24 -7.16 36.58
C GLY A 611 -1.23 -6.14 37.14
N TYR A 612 0.07 -6.25 36.84
CA TYR A 612 1.12 -5.46 37.52
C TYR A 612 0.99 -3.93 37.34
N GLN A 613 0.42 -3.47 36.22
CA GLN A 613 0.11 -2.06 35.96
C GLN A 613 -1.30 -1.63 36.43
N HIS A 614 -2.13 -2.57 36.90
CA HIS A 614 -3.53 -2.32 37.27
C HIS A 614 -3.67 -1.83 38.72
N TRP A 615 -3.06 -0.69 39.02
CA TRP A 615 -2.91 -0.15 40.38
C TRP A 615 -4.24 0.20 41.08
N GLN A 616 -5.34 0.27 40.32
CA GLN A 616 -6.68 0.60 40.79
C GLN A 616 -7.28 -0.45 41.74
N LEU A 617 -6.84 -1.69 41.64
CA LEU A 617 -7.29 -2.82 42.47
C LEU A 617 -6.17 -3.19 43.43
N GLU A 618 -6.45 -3.17 44.73
CA GLU A 618 -5.54 -3.60 45.80
C GLU A 618 -5.18 -5.08 45.64
N ARG A 619 -3.92 -5.42 45.87
CA ARG A 619 -3.33 -6.75 45.65
C ARG A 619 -2.64 -7.17 46.93
N ASP A 620 -2.76 -8.44 47.24
CA ASP A 620 -2.21 -9.05 48.45
C ASP A 620 -0.86 -9.71 48.20
N MET A 621 -0.61 -10.05 46.93
CA MET A 621 0.68 -10.51 46.43
C MET A 621 0.88 -10.06 44.98
N ASP A 622 2.01 -9.44 44.69
CA ASP A 622 2.46 -9.08 43.34
C ASP A 622 3.60 -10.01 42.90
N ILE A 623 3.36 -10.83 41.87
CA ILE A 623 4.37 -11.68 41.24
C ILE A 623 4.79 -11.03 39.92
N LEU A 624 6.06 -10.63 39.87
CA LEU A 624 6.66 -10.06 38.68
C LEU A 624 7.37 -11.12 37.86
N LEU A 625 7.01 -11.24 36.58
CA LEU A 625 7.69 -12.12 35.62
C LEU A 625 8.77 -11.36 34.87
N VAL A 626 9.96 -11.95 34.80
CA VAL A 626 11.11 -11.46 34.02
C VAL A 626 11.54 -12.55 33.03
N ASP A 627 11.63 -12.22 31.75
CA ASP A 627 12.12 -13.14 30.70
C ASP A 627 13.66 -13.18 30.74
N ALA A 628 14.24 -14.35 31.00
CA ALA A 628 15.69 -14.54 31.09
C ALA A 628 16.40 -14.52 29.73
N VAL A 629 15.66 -14.69 28.63
CA VAL A 629 16.17 -14.56 27.25
C VAL A 629 16.22 -13.09 26.86
N ASN A 630 15.13 -12.35 27.12
CA ASN A 630 14.98 -10.93 26.77
C ASN A 630 15.00 -10.03 28.01
N VAL A 631 16.12 -10.06 28.74
CA VAL A 631 16.27 -9.37 30.02
C VAL A 631 16.03 -7.85 29.88
N PHE A 632 14.90 -7.37 30.44
CA PHE A 632 14.44 -5.98 30.38
C PHE A 632 14.39 -5.38 28.95
N GLY A 633 14.34 -6.24 27.92
CA GLY A 633 14.35 -5.88 26.50
C GLY A 633 15.57 -5.08 26.03
N ASN A 634 15.36 -3.85 25.56
CA ASN A 634 16.44 -2.96 25.12
C ASN A 634 16.87 -1.93 26.20
N GLY A 635 16.36 -2.07 27.43
CA GLY A 635 16.70 -1.21 28.56
C GLY A 635 16.05 0.18 28.56
N TYR A 636 15.23 0.52 27.55
CA TYR A 636 14.50 1.78 27.49
C TYR A 636 13.00 1.59 27.71
N ILE A 637 12.35 2.63 28.19
CA ILE A 637 10.90 2.68 28.36
C ILE A 637 10.20 3.06 27.06
N LEU A 638 8.93 2.70 26.93
CA LEU A 638 8.09 3.10 25.80
C LEU A 638 8.11 4.63 25.62
N PRO A 639 8.16 5.16 24.37
CA PRO A 639 8.16 4.44 23.10
C PRO A 639 9.56 4.12 22.54
N ARG A 640 10.66 4.44 23.23
CA ARG A 640 12.03 4.09 22.76
C ARG A 640 12.32 2.59 22.89
N GLY A 641 11.79 1.99 23.94
CA GLY A 641 12.07 0.62 24.29
C GLY A 641 10.85 -0.14 24.74
N THR A 642 11.08 -1.35 25.23
CA THR A 642 10.01 -2.29 25.53
C THR A 642 9.52 -2.19 26.98
N LEU A 643 10.17 -1.41 27.86
CA LEU A 643 9.71 -1.29 29.24
C LEU A 643 8.39 -0.51 29.31
N ARG A 644 7.38 -1.10 29.97
CA ARG A 644 6.09 -0.49 30.31
C ARG A 644 6.20 0.42 31.53
N GLU A 645 7.15 0.12 32.41
CA GLU A 645 7.42 0.86 33.64
C GLU A 645 8.94 0.94 33.90
N PRO A 646 9.42 1.91 34.68
CA PRO A 646 10.81 1.93 35.14
C PRO A 646 11.19 0.65 35.90
N ILE A 647 12.42 0.16 35.71
CA ILE A 647 12.95 -1.04 36.40
C ILE A 647 12.91 -0.87 37.94
N SER A 648 13.01 0.35 38.46
CA SER A 648 12.86 0.61 39.90
C SER A 648 11.51 0.19 40.49
N HIS A 649 10.49 -0.02 39.66
CA HIS A 649 9.18 -0.48 40.10
C HIS A 649 9.15 -1.96 40.51
N ILE A 650 10.22 -2.72 40.27
CA ILE A 650 10.45 -4.06 40.84
C ILE A 650 10.33 -4.04 42.38
N SER A 651 10.57 -2.89 43.01
CA SER A 651 10.34 -2.64 44.45
C SER A 651 8.95 -3.01 44.98
N ARG A 652 7.95 -3.22 44.10
CA ARG A 652 6.60 -3.64 44.49
C ARG A 652 6.37 -5.15 44.48
N ALA A 653 7.26 -5.92 43.85
CA ALA A 653 7.07 -7.35 43.72
C ALA A 653 7.34 -8.06 45.05
N ASP A 654 6.44 -8.94 45.48
CA ASP A 654 6.72 -9.89 46.57
C ASP A 654 7.56 -11.06 46.06
N VAL A 655 7.32 -11.45 44.80
CA VAL A 655 7.99 -12.57 44.13
C VAL A 655 8.46 -12.12 42.76
N CYS A 656 9.69 -12.44 42.40
CA CYS A 656 10.22 -12.28 41.06
C CYS A 656 10.43 -13.65 40.42
N LEU A 657 9.60 -13.98 39.43
CA LEU A 657 9.65 -15.22 38.67
C LEU A 657 10.47 -15.02 37.39
N MET A 658 11.65 -15.62 37.35
CA MET A 658 12.52 -15.68 36.17
C MET A 658 12.05 -16.80 35.26
N THR A 659 11.65 -16.45 34.05
CA THR A 659 11.10 -17.38 33.06
C THR A 659 12.11 -17.73 31.98
N LYS A 660 12.04 -18.98 31.48
CA LYS A 660 12.89 -19.50 30.39
C LYS A 660 14.38 -19.51 30.72
N VAL A 661 14.72 -19.84 31.97
CA VAL A 661 16.12 -19.83 32.44
C VAL A 661 17.00 -20.84 31.70
N ASP A 662 16.39 -21.90 31.15
CA ASP A 662 17.01 -22.91 30.29
C ASP A 662 17.51 -22.37 28.94
N GLN A 663 16.92 -21.27 28.47
CA GLN A 663 17.26 -20.64 27.19
C GLN A 663 18.07 -19.34 27.38
N ALA A 664 18.44 -19.02 28.63
CA ALA A 664 19.11 -17.77 28.96
C ALA A 664 20.58 -17.78 28.50
N ALA A 665 21.04 -16.64 27.98
CA ALA A 665 22.47 -16.44 27.70
C ALA A 665 23.29 -16.47 29.00
N GLU A 666 24.57 -16.83 28.88
CA GLU A 666 25.50 -16.88 30.02
C GLU A 666 25.54 -15.52 30.76
N GLY A 667 25.35 -15.53 32.08
CA GLY A 667 25.30 -14.33 32.91
C GLY A 667 23.96 -13.59 32.98
N SER A 668 22.97 -13.90 32.12
CA SER A 668 21.65 -13.23 32.15
C SER A 668 20.90 -13.44 33.46
N CYS A 669 20.91 -14.66 33.99
CA CYS A 669 20.23 -14.98 35.23
C CYS A 669 20.84 -14.23 36.42
N GLU A 670 22.16 -14.13 36.48
CA GLU A 670 22.86 -13.41 37.55
C GLU A 670 22.56 -11.91 37.49
N TYR A 671 22.58 -11.32 36.29
CA TYR A 671 22.21 -9.93 36.10
C TYR A 671 20.76 -9.62 36.55
N ILE A 672 19.81 -10.53 36.32
CA ILE A 672 18.44 -10.38 36.83
C ILE A 672 18.45 -10.41 38.36
N ARG A 673 19.14 -11.37 38.99
CA ARG A 673 19.22 -11.49 40.45
C ARG A 673 19.81 -10.23 41.09
N GLU A 674 20.92 -9.73 40.58
CA GLU A 674 21.55 -8.48 41.03
C GLU A 674 20.59 -7.29 40.89
N THR A 675 19.89 -7.18 39.76
CA THR A 675 18.95 -6.10 39.50
C THR A 675 17.75 -6.14 40.44
N VAL A 676 17.18 -7.33 40.67
CA VAL A 676 16.09 -7.53 41.62
C VAL A 676 16.56 -7.17 43.02
N HIS A 677 17.70 -7.69 43.47
CA HIS A 677 18.24 -7.42 44.80
C HIS A 677 18.52 -5.93 45.03
N LYS A 678 19.02 -5.23 43.99
CA LYS A 678 19.26 -3.78 44.03
C LYS A 678 18.01 -2.95 44.30
N TYR A 679 16.87 -3.32 43.71
CA TYR A 679 15.62 -2.56 43.84
C TYR A 679 14.65 -3.14 44.88
N ASN A 680 14.81 -4.40 45.23
CA ASN A 680 13.98 -5.15 46.17
C ASN A 680 14.74 -6.35 46.76
N ALA A 681 15.53 -6.11 47.81
CA ALA A 681 16.28 -7.17 48.49
C ALA A 681 15.39 -8.20 49.21
N GLN A 682 14.10 -7.91 49.40
CA GLN A 682 13.15 -8.79 50.09
C GLN A 682 12.31 -9.66 49.15
N ALA A 683 12.35 -9.40 47.84
CA ALA A 683 11.59 -10.19 46.87
C ALA A 683 12.13 -11.62 46.78
N GLN A 684 11.23 -12.60 46.85
CA GLN A 684 11.59 -14.00 46.66
C GLN A 684 11.85 -14.26 45.18
N ILE A 685 13.01 -14.82 44.82
CA ILE A 685 13.35 -15.15 43.44
C ILE A 685 13.01 -16.62 43.19
N VAL A 686 12.31 -16.88 42.09
CA VAL A 686 11.91 -18.21 41.64
C VAL A 686 12.30 -18.36 40.18
N GLU A 687 12.79 -19.52 39.80
CA GLU A 687 13.17 -19.82 38.43
C GLU A 687 12.17 -20.79 37.80
N SER A 688 11.92 -20.60 36.51
CA SER A 688 11.06 -21.49 35.73
C SER A 688 11.59 -21.73 34.33
N ILE A 689 11.37 -22.96 33.88
CA ILE A 689 11.67 -23.43 32.53
C ILE A 689 10.37 -23.71 31.79
N HIS A 690 10.39 -23.55 30.47
CA HIS A 690 9.26 -23.88 29.60
C HIS A 690 9.58 -25.18 28.88
N GLN A 691 8.97 -26.29 29.31
CA GLN A 691 9.24 -27.60 28.72
C GLN A 691 8.07 -28.03 27.83
N PRO A 692 8.36 -28.51 26.60
CA PRO A 692 7.34 -29.15 25.78
C PRO A 692 6.89 -30.43 26.47
N ARG A 693 5.58 -30.57 26.69
CA ARG A 693 4.98 -31.74 27.34
C ARG A 693 4.63 -32.82 26.33
N CYS A 694 3.90 -32.45 25.29
CA CYS A 694 3.42 -33.34 24.25
C CYS A 694 3.03 -32.55 23.00
N PHE A 695 2.73 -33.28 21.92
CA PHE A 695 2.07 -32.72 20.74
C PHE A 695 0.65 -33.28 20.64
N ILE A 696 -0.35 -32.43 20.46
CA ILE A 696 -1.74 -32.87 20.33
C ILE A 696 -2.18 -32.66 18.87
N PRO A 697 -2.70 -33.68 18.17
CA PRO A 697 -3.32 -33.46 16.86
C PRO A 697 -4.38 -32.36 16.95
N LEU A 698 -4.43 -31.47 15.97
CA LEU A 698 -5.33 -30.31 16.00
C LEU A 698 -6.80 -30.73 16.21
N ALA A 699 -7.23 -31.84 15.59
CA ALA A 699 -8.55 -32.42 15.77
C ALA A 699 -8.85 -32.76 17.25
N ASP A 700 -7.94 -33.49 17.88
CA ASP A 700 -8.04 -33.89 19.28
C ASP A 700 -7.98 -32.66 20.19
N TRP A 701 -7.13 -31.68 19.86
CA TRP A 701 -7.03 -30.44 20.61
C TRP A 701 -8.36 -29.67 20.61
N TYR A 702 -9.17 -29.69 19.54
CA TYR A 702 -10.52 -29.12 19.56
C TYR A 702 -11.51 -29.93 20.40
N ALA A 703 -11.38 -31.26 20.41
CA ALA A 703 -12.29 -32.17 21.11
C ALA A 703 -12.07 -32.17 22.62
N ASP A 704 -10.82 -32.34 23.07
CA ASP A 704 -10.42 -32.34 24.48
C ASP A 704 -8.92 -31.99 24.62
N ILE A 705 -8.61 -31.01 25.47
CA ILE A 705 -7.22 -30.64 25.78
C ILE A 705 -6.55 -31.65 26.73
N ALA A 706 -7.32 -32.42 27.50
CA ALA A 706 -6.78 -33.37 28.46
C ALA A 706 -6.27 -34.68 27.82
N GLY A 707 -6.32 -34.81 26.49
CA GLY A 707 -5.80 -35.98 25.78
C GLY A 707 -4.30 -36.18 25.99
N ASP A 708 -3.87 -37.45 26.07
CA ASP A 708 -2.47 -37.83 26.34
C ASP A 708 -1.47 -37.38 25.26
N GLY A 709 -1.95 -36.84 24.13
CA GLY A 709 -1.13 -36.36 23.02
C GLY A 709 -0.19 -37.44 22.48
N ILE A 710 0.79 -37.03 21.68
CA ILE A 710 1.95 -37.85 21.33
C ILE A 710 3.18 -37.34 22.07
N ASP A 711 4.01 -38.28 22.53
CA ASP A 711 5.25 -38.01 23.23
C ASP A 711 6.21 -37.15 22.40
N ILE A 712 6.94 -36.26 23.07
CA ILE A 712 7.87 -35.31 22.44
C ILE A 712 8.96 -36.00 21.62
N GLY A 713 9.37 -37.22 21.99
CA GLY A 713 10.38 -38.00 21.29
C GLY A 713 9.97 -38.43 19.88
N ARG A 714 8.66 -38.45 19.58
CA ARG A 714 8.16 -38.84 18.24
C ARG A 714 8.47 -37.81 17.16
N MET A 715 8.80 -36.56 17.51
CA MET A 715 9.18 -35.53 16.56
C MET A 715 10.65 -35.58 16.16
N LYS A 716 11.48 -36.35 16.87
CA LYS A 716 12.91 -36.48 16.58
C LYS A 716 13.13 -37.07 15.19
N GLY A 717 13.85 -36.35 14.34
CA GLY A 717 14.18 -36.73 12.96
C GLY A 717 13.06 -36.52 11.94
N ARG A 718 11.85 -36.13 12.36
CA ARG A 718 10.73 -35.87 11.44
C ARG A 718 10.91 -34.56 10.70
N LYS A 719 10.58 -34.55 9.42
CA LYS A 719 10.54 -33.33 8.61
C LYS A 719 9.24 -32.57 8.87
N ILE A 720 9.35 -31.36 9.40
CA ILE A 720 8.17 -30.57 9.80
C ILE A 720 8.16 -29.18 9.17
N MET A 721 6.97 -28.62 9.03
CA MET A 721 6.76 -27.19 8.79
C MET A 721 6.32 -26.53 10.09
N ALA A 722 7.03 -25.48 10.52
CA ALA A 722 6.67 -24.71 11.72
C ALA A 722 5.78 -23.52 11.33
N VAL A 723 4.66 -23.31 12.02
CA VAL A 723 3.78 -22.14 11.79
C VAL A 723 3.51 -21.45 13.11
N SER A 724 3.77 -20.14 13.19
CA SER A 724 3.51 -19.40 14.42
C SER A 724 3.14 -17.94 14.20
N ALA A 725 2.24 -17.45 15.05
CA ALA A 725 1.87 -16.03 15.17
C ALA A 725 1.97 -15.58 16.63
N ILE A 726 3.18 -15.72 17.19
CA ILE A 726 3.54 -15.38 18.57
C ILE A 726 4.58 -14.28 18.63
N GLY A 727 4.71 -13.62 19.79
CA GLY A 727 5.68 -12.52 19.98
C GLY A 727 7.17 -12.89 19.91
N ASN A 728 7.53 -14.18 19.96
CA ASN A 728 8.91 -14.65 19.76
C ASN A 728 8.96 -16.00 19.00
N PRO A 729 8.81 -15.99 17.66
CA PRO A 729 8.84 -17.21 16.84
C PRO A 729 10.15 -18.00 16.95
N ALA A 730 11.28 -17.32 17.13
CA ALA A 730 12.60 -17.96 17.20
C ALA A 730 12.73 -18.93 18.39
N SER A 731 12.13 -18.60 19.55
CA SER A 731 12.11 -19.49 20.71
C SER A 731 11.30 -20.76 20.44
N PHE A 732 10.18 -20.65 19.72
CA PHE A 732 9.39 -21.81 19.30
C PHE A 732 10.16 -22.73 18.34
N GLU A 733 10.84 -22.15 17.35
CA GLU A 733 11.67 -22.89 16.39
C GLU A 733 12.87 -23.57 17.08
N GLN A 734 13.49 -22.89 18.05
CA GLN A 734 14.57 -23.46 18.84
C GLN A 734 14.08 -24.67 19.65
N THR A 735 12.93 -24.57 20.32
CA THR A 735 12.33 -25.70 21.05
C THR A 735 12.12 -26.91 20.13
N LEU A 736 11.62 -26.72 18.92
CA LEU A 736 11.43 -27.82 17.95
C LEU A 736 12.77 -28.43 17.50
N SER A 737 13.78 -27.59 17.32
CA SER A 737 15.14 -28.01 16.96
C SER A 737 15.81 -28.80 18.09
N ASP A 738 15.63 -28.38 19.34
CA ASP A 738 16.18 -29.05 20.54
C ASP A 738 15.53 -30.42 20.78
N LEU A 739 14.26 -30.57 20.41
CA LEU A 739 13.57 -31.86 20.34
C LEU A 739 14.07 -32.77 19.21
N GLY A 740 14.92 -32.24 18.31
CA GLY A 740 15.53 -32.95 17.20
C GLY A 740 14.65 -33.03 15.95
N ALA A 741 13.63 -32.19 15.80
CA ALA A 741 12.84 -32.11 14.57
C ALA A 741 13.62 -31.43 13.44
N VAL A 742 13.37 -31.85 12.19
CA VAL A 742 13.99 -31.25 10.99
C VAL A 742 13.02 -30.23 10.41
N ILE A 743 13.24 -28.95 10.68
CA ILE A 743 12.38 -27.87 10.18
C ILE A 743 12.69 -27.62 8.70
N LEU A 744 11.73 -27.90 7.81
CA LEU A 744 11.85 -27.65 6.36
C LEU A 744 11.60 -26.18 6.01
N GLU A 745 10.65 -25.55 6.70
CA GLU A 745 10.22 -24.17 6.51
C GLU A 745 9.56 -23.64 7.80
N SER A 746 9.72 -22.35 8.07
CA SER A 746 9.07 -21.66 9.18
C SER A 746 8.20 -20.52 8.66
N LEU A 747 6.88 -20.67 8.75
CA LEU A 747 5.92 -19.62 8.40
C LEU A 747 5.63 -18.75 9.63
N ARG A 748 6.12 -17.52 9.58
CA ARG A 748 5.98 -16.54 10.67
C ARG A 748 4.91 -15.51 10.33
N TYR A 749 3.95 -15.36 11.23
CA TYR A 749 2.85 -14.41 11.14
C TYR A 749 2.95 -13.34 12.25
N PRO A 750 2.36 -12.14 12.06
CA PRO A 750 2.30 -11.12 13.12
C PRO A 750 1.63 -11.65 14.39
N ASP A 751 2.10 -11.24 15.58
CA ASP A 751 1.50 -11.69 16.84
C ASP A 751 -0.02 -11.42 16.88
N HIS A 752 -0.79 -12.44 17.28
CA HIS A 752 -2.26 -12.47 17.23
C HIS A 752 -2.86 -12.42 15.80
N HIS A 753 -2.22 -13.03 14.81
CA HIS A 753 -2.80 -13.24 13.48
C HIS A 753 -4.00 -14.20 13.51
N ASP A 754 -5.13 -13.82 12.91
CA ASP A 754 -6.30 -14.67 12.69
C ASP A 754 -6.13 -15.44 11.38
N TYR A 755 -6.14 -16.77 11.44
CA TYR A 755 -6.01 -17.62 10.24
C TYR A 755 -7.37 -17.78 9.56
N ASN A 756 -7.43 -17.60 8.24
CA ASN A 756 -8.61 -17.95 7.47
C ASN A 756 -8.48 -19.32 6.78
N MET A 757 -9.61 -19.88 6.32
CA MET A 757 -9.65 -21.19 5.68
C MET A 757 -8.73 -21.30 4.46
N GLN A 758 -8.69 -20.28 3.61
CA GLN A 758 -7.85 -20.29 2.42
C GLN A 758 -6.37 -20.31 2.79
N GLU A 759 -5.97 -19.53 3.80
CA GLU A 759 -4.59 -19.51 4.29
C GLU A 759 -4.18 -20.87 4.86
N MET A 760 -5.06 -21.53 5.61
CA MET A 760 -4.76 -22.86 6.16
C MET A 760 -4.65 -23.91 5.06
N VAL A 761 -5.49 -23.84 4.04
CA VAL A 761 -5.38 -24.69 2.84
C VAL A 761 -4.06 -24.43 2.10
N ASP A 762 -3.64 -23.18 1.96
CA ASP A 762 -2.37 -22.83 1.31
C ASP A 762 -1.17 -23.36 2.11
N ILE A 763 -1.20 -23.28 3.44
CA ILE A 763 -0.18 -23.86 4.33
C ILE A 763 -0.11 -25.38 4.16
N LEU A 764 -1.27 -26.06 4.13
CA LEU A 764 -1.34 -27.51 3.95
C LEU A 764 -0.77 -27.95 2.60
N HIS A 765 -1.15 -27.29 1.51
CA HIS A 765 -0.57 -27.53 0.18
C HIS A 765 0.93 -27.28 0.12
N GLN A 766 1.42 -26.24 0.80
CA GLN A 766 2.84 -25.93 0.83
C GLN A 766 3.62 -27.01 1.59
N ALA A 767 3.10 -27.47 2.73
CA ALA A 767 3.69 -28.56 3.50
C ALA A 767 3.81 -29.83 2.65
N GLU A 768 2.77 -30.16 1.88
CA GLU A 768 2.76 -31.31 0.99
C GLU A 768 3.75 -31.19 -0.16
N ALA A 769 3.78 -30.04 -0.83
CA ALA A 769 4.74 -29.80 -1.92
C ALA A 769 6.21 -29.87 -1.46
N MET A 770 6.48 -29.57 -0.19
CA MET A 770 7.82 -29.63 0.39
C MET A 770 8.17 -31.02 0.97
N GLY A 771 7.22 -31.95 0.98
CA GLY A 771 7.38 -33.28 1.58
C GLY A 771 7.52 -33.21 3.10
N ALA A 772 6.82 -32.28 3.75
CA ALA A 772 6.70 -32.25 5.21
C ALA A 772 5.86 -33.44 5.70
N GLU A 773 6.31 -34.08 6.76
CA GLU A 773 5.60 -35.19 7.41
C GLU A 773 4.57 -34.70 8.44
N ALA A 774 4.69 -33.44 8.88
CA ALA A 774 3.76 -32.79 9.79
C ALA A 774 3.87 -31.25 9.74
N ILE A 775 2.79 -30.58 10.13
CA ILE A 775 2.81 -29.16 10.47
C ILE A 775 2.76 -29.04 12.00
N VAL A 776 3.61 -28.19 12.58
CA VAL A 776 3.62 -27.92 14.02
C VAL A 776 3.29 -26.46 14.28
N ILE A 777 2.30 -26.22 15.15
CA ILE A 777 1.80 -24.90 15.53
C ILE A 777 1.80 -24.73 17.05
N THR A 778 1.69 -23.48 17.52
CA THR A 778 1.57 -23.18 18.96
C THR A 778 0.13 -23.27 19.46
N GLU A 779 -0.09 -23.44 20.76
CA GLU A 779 -1.43 -23.39 21.38
C GLU A 779 -2.14 -22.06 21.14
N LYS A 780 -1.38 -20.95 21.17
CA LYS A 780 -1.90 -19.62 20.85
C LYS A 780 -2.35 -19.50 19.40
N ASP A 781 -1.81 -20.31 18.50
CA ASP A 781 -2.22 -20.37 17.10
C ASP A 781 -3.44 -21.27 16.90
N ALA A 782 -3.48 -22.41 17.60
CA ALA A 782 -4.59 -23.35 17.53
C ALA A 782 -5.95 -22.71 17.88
N VAL A 783 -6.00 -21.79 18.87
CA VAL A 783 -7.25 -21.07 19.24
C VAL A 783 -7.77 -20.13 18.13
N LYS A 784 -6.97 -19.82 17.10
CA LYS A 784 -7.31 -18.87 16.01
C LYS A 784 -7.52 -19.55 14.66
N ILE A 785 -7.20 -20.84 14.57
CA ILE A 785 -7.45 -21.61 13.36
C ILE A 785 -8.96 -21.92 13.27
N PRO A 786 -9.56 -21.92 12.07
CA PRO A 786 -10.95 -22.36 11.91
C PRO A 786 -11.06 -23.89 12.11
N ALA A 787 -12.04 -24.35 12.89
CA ALA A 787 -12.23 -25.78 13.17
C ALA A 787 -12.59 -26.60 11.91
N GLU A 788 -13.10 -25.94 10.88
CA GLU A 788 -13.43 -26.53 9.58
C GLU A 788 -12.19 -27.09 8.87
N VAL A 789 -10.98 -26.62 9.20
CA VAL A 789 -9.70 -27.15 8.67
C VAL A 789 -9.54 -28.64 8.96
N ILE A 790 -10.07 -29.13 10.09
CA ILE A 790 -10.00 -30.54 10.47
C ILE A 790 -10.67 -31.44 9.42
N HIS A 791 -11.71 -30.94 8.76
CA HIS A 791 -12.52 -31.70 7.80
C HIS A 791 -12.04 -31.53 6.36
N ALA A 792 -10.93 -30.82 6.14
CA ALA A 792 -10.49 -30.43 4.81
C ALA A 792 -9.83 -31.59 4.00
N GLY A 793 -9.66 -32.77 4.61
CA GLY A 793 -9.31 -34.00 3.90
C GLY A 793 -7.84 -34.11 3.43
N TYR A 794 -6.91 -33.44 4.11
CA TYR A 794 -5.48 -33.50 3.80
C TYR A 794 -4.75 -34.57 4.61
N ASP A 795 -3.75 -35.21 4.00
CA ASP A 795 -3.00 -36.32 4.60
C ASP A 795 -1.94 -35.86 5.62
N ILE A 796 -1.58 -34.57 5.65
CA ILE A 796 -0.55 -34.05 6.55
C ILE A 796 -1.15 -33.70 7.92
N PRO A 797 -0.69 -34.34 9.00
CA PRO A 797 -1.18 -34.04 10.33
C PRO A 797 -0.69 -32.66 10.81
N VAL A 798 -1.61 -31.90 11.41
CA VAL A 798 -1.31 -30.65 12.12
C VAL A 798 -1.25 -30.96 13.62
N TYR A 799 -0.12 -30.64 14.24
CA TYR A 799 0.11 -30.83 15.68
C TYR A 799 0.24 -29.50 16.39
N VAL A 800 -0.38 -29.41 17.56
CA VAL A 800 -0.24 -28.31 18.51
C VAL A 800 0.82 -28.72 19.53
N ILE A 801 1.89 -27.94 19.68
CA ILE A 801 2.87 -28.16 20.75
C ILE A 801 2.31 -27.61 22.07
N CYS A 802 2.21 -28.47 23.08
CA CYS A 802 1.80 -28.08 24.43
C CYS A 802 3.03 -27.81 25.30
N VAL A 803 3.09 -26.63 25.92
CA VAL A 803 4.23 -26.21 26.72
C VAL A 803 3.79 -25.97 28.17
N GLU A 804 4.48 -26.58 29.11
CA GLU A 804 4.23 -26.40 30.54
C GLU A 804 5.35 -25.60 31.21
N VAL A 805 4.97 -24.84 32.24
CA VAL A 805 5.91 -24.15 33.11
C VAL A 805 6.21 -25.02 34.32
N ASN A 806 7.48 -25.34 34.48
CA ASN A 806 7.99 -26.02 35.66
C ASN A 806 8.83 -25.04 36.48
N PHE A 807 8.42 -24.82 37.73
CA PHE A 807 9.25 -24.12 38.69
C PHE A 807 10.45 -25.00 39.07
N GLN A 808 11.59 -24.37 39.28
CA GLN A 808 12.86 -25.01 39.57
C GLN A 808 13.38 -24.46 40.91
N GLN A 809 14.51 -23.77 40.88
CA GLN A 809 15.09 -23.13 42.05
C GLN A 809 14.11 -22.11 42.66
N GLY A 810 13.90 -22.18 43.98
CA GLY A 810 12.98 -21.29 44.70
C GLY A 810 11.52 -21.76 44.76
N GLU A 811 11.15 -22.88 44.11
CA GLU A 811 9.77 -23.40 44.11
C GLU A 811 9.24 -23.70 45.52
N ARG A 812 10.06 -24.38 46.34
CA ARG A 812 9.65 -24.81 47.67
C ARG A 812 9.35 -23.61 48.57
N GLU A 813 10.25 -22.64 48.56
CA GLU A 813 10.13 -21.39 49.32
C GLU A 813 8.92 -20.58 48.85
N PHE A 814 8.71 -20.48 47.53
CA PHE A 814 7.54 -19.83 46.96
C PHE A 814 6.23 -20.51 47.38
N ARG A 815 6.18 -21.84 47.32
CA ARG A 815 5.01 -22.62 47.73
C ARG A 815 4.70 -22.43 49.22
N THR A 816 5.73 -22.41 50.08
CA THR A 816 5.57 -22.13 51.52
C THR A 816 5.06 -20.72 51.75
N LEU A 817 5.63 -19.72 51.07
CA LEU A 817 5.19 -18.32 51.15
C LEU A 817 3.72 -18.17 50.72
N LEU A 818 3.35 -18.77 49.59
CA LEU A 818 1.98 -18.76 49.07
C LEU A 818 1.00 -19.39 50.07
N GLN A 819 1.33 -20.57 50.59
CA GLN A 819 0.50 -21.26 51.59
C GLN A 819 0.33 -20.44 52.86
N GLN A 820 1.41 -19.86 53.38
CA GLN A 820 1.37 -19.02 54.59
C GLN A 820 0.45 -17.81 54.38
N ARG A 821 0.64 -17.06 53.28
CA ARG A 821 -0.14 -15.85 53.00
C ARG A 821 -1.63 -16.14 52.77
N LEU A 822 -1.94 -17.24 52.09
CA LEU A 822 -3.32 -17.69 51.92
C LEU A 822 -3.95 -18.10 53.26
N ALA A 823 -3.22 -18.86 54.09
CA ALA A 823 -3.70 -19.29 55.40
C ALA A 823 -3.91 -18.10 56.37
N GLU A 824 -3.03 -17.10 56.35
CA GLU A 824 -3.16 -15.87 57.17
C GLU A 824 -4.44 -15.09 56.86
N ARG A 825 -4.89 -15.08 55.60
CA ARG A 825 -6.07 -14.32 55.17
C ARG A 825 -7.36 -15.12 55.13
N LEU A 826 -7.31 -16.42 54.80
CA LEU A 826 -8.47 -17.26 54.51
C LEU A 826 -8.62 -18.44 55.50
N GLY A 827 -7.63 -18.68 56.36
CA GLY A 827 -7.54 -19.83 57.27
C GLY A 827 -6.86 -21.07 56.63
N PRO A 828 -6.30 -21.99 57.45
CA PRO A 828 -5.60 -23.18 56.97
C PRO A 828 -6.56 -24.23 56.38
N ARG A 829 -6.13 -24.96 55.34
CA ARG A 829 -6.86 -26.09 54.74
C ARG A 829 -5.95 -27.30 54.49
N SER A 830 -6.52 -28.51 54.50
CA SER A 830 -5.82 -29.74 54.10
C SER A 830 -5.76 -29.85 52.57
N CYS A 831 -4.58 -30.12 52.01
CA CYS A 831 -4.43 -30.44 50.58
C CYS A 831 -5.33 -31.62 50.19
N ARG A 832 -5.95 -31.56 49.00
CA ARG A 832 -6.61 -32.75 48.43
C ARG A 832 -5.53 -33.81 48.18
N GLN A 833 -5.65 -35.00 48.77
CA GLN A 833 -4.81 -36.14 48.40
C GLN A 833 -5.14 -36.52 46.95
N LYS A 834 -4.13 -36.57 46.08
CA LYS A 834 -4.26 -37.16 44.74
C LYS A 834 -4.45 -38.67 44.94
N GLU A 835 -5.66 -39.18 44.64
CA GLU A 835 -5.89 -40.61 44.38
C GLU A 835 -5.37 -40.98 42.99
#